data_AF-A0A428N5Z4-F1
#
_entry.id   AF-A0A428N5Z4-F1
#
_cell.length_a   1.000
_cell.length_b   1.000
_cell.length_c   1.000
_cell.angle_alpha   90.00
_cell.angle_beta   90.00
_cell.angle_gamma   90.00
#
_symmetry.space_group_name_H-M   'P 1'
#
loop_
_entity.id
_entity.type
_entity.pdbx_description
1 polymer ?
#
loop_
_entity_poly.entity_id
_entity_poly.type
_entity_poly.pdbx_seq_one_letter_code
_entity_poly.pdbx_strand_id
1 'polypeptide(L)'
;MPEVQTKKTSSLRDLPFYPEDEKRLRALEEKKKHPYFEIAFCGHFSAGKSTLLNRLLGNELLPTSPIPTSANIISILYGNTTLELVDKEGERQTWAEEIPWNKVREWGMDGVGIQSISIYAPLPFISSQTKIMDTPGVDSTDPNHQLVTAEQLYTTDLIVYVTDYNHVQSETNVRFLKQMADEGKPIILVINQIDKHDDKELSHASFENALQVMLARNGIKPFQMFFTSMKKENHPLNQFKSFQSKLKSIMYNSDSLRAEGIPLLENGSVHRLIERVQDEKQEAYEEWKNDVIEKGLSPEDAKDNEKQEQQLNNIETEEQEQIKALYQERNQLFKNVNVFPYTTTEKAGMWLDSKRKNFKVGLLFTKQKTAEEQRKRLKSLLEELNEKVKTQLIFHLKKLLSSVDKGSLNNPKQYDERVQQLSFTVDEQMLQSFAPVSEFDRNFVYTFTDQVTSAIVRRVKADSNHLFQEYEQAIKNQINNKTNDLRNKMTHSSEVKKEWERWESIAANFDKTIETCQQWLQDREYSSSFFESLKTVSEQGYPNEEAPVIYITDTDDSIIGAEEISYVSESFTEVDDSFIYHLRQYLTEYNNRPLLSEEKEKLGELLDQFDNNTAIVSLFGAFSAGKSSFINAMLGGDILPVSPHPTTSAVNKIRKSNDTYSHGTALIQIKEEEFLNDEIKTVSRELGKDLDIHSLEKWKKPSLANMTDYQRTYASYLYTLQQSIKKNIATPNSQIEVPLEKLEEWVAEEEKACLIKEVIVHYNCSWTLAGLELVDTPGVNSIHGRHTNVAFDHLRQSDAILYVTYYNHAFSKADQVFLTQMARANEQFETDKLFFIINASDLATDKRELQGVKNHVQDQLIQNGVQEPRLFALSSKSGLNVKQTSTTSEEGEAFRSFEQYFSHTIMDELKAAHVKKMKAYWNQMNKQLGAVISSFENKEENVTQHLEDRHALADQFLHRSKEFDLSFLSPLLKEELEQQCTYLKDRTRYIVQDYFSQAVNPTVITASTKNKQKDQLKGALQELEGLARTYIFQEEETIIIRLEERMKKEFSRYIRDFLLKRKPDSISMLEPPQNIQFNDKIEKNVDMVLDQEYFSSFYHSGKDFFENKKVQTLKEAFADDVQRKAGEVVEPFKTQVEHYLISYLQELTKSTKVHLANEVEKDKAKANWMFDISKKEEIKEEYDYIQASL
;
A
#
# COMPACT_ATOMS: atom_id res chain seq x y z
N MET A 1 -40.77 12.51 56.75
CA MET A 1 -40.29 12.69 55.37
C MET A 1 -39.11 13.64 55.39
N PRO A 2 -37.94 13.22 54.89
CA PRO A 2 -37.03 14.12 54.19
C PRO A 2 -37.35 14.06 52.68
N GLU A 3 -37.44 15.22 52.04
CA GLU A 3 -37.55 15.36 50.59
C GLU A 3 -36.32 14.75 49.92
N VAL A 4 -36.52 13.70 49.12
CA VAL A 4 -35.54 13.26 48.14
C VAL A 4 -35.54 14.32 47.04
N GLN A 5 -34.52 15.18 47.03
CA GLN A 5 -34.22 16.03 45.87
C GLN A 5 -33.97 15.11 44.67
N THR A 6 -34.95 15.04 43.77
CA THR A 6 -34.74 14.50 42.42
C THR A 6 -33.74 15.39 41.71
N LYS A 7 -32.48 14.93 41.57
CA LYS A 7 -31.50 15.50 40.63
C LYS A 7 -32.21 15.59 39.27
N LYS A 8 -32.35 16.80 38.71
CA LYS A 8 -32.76 16.99 37.31
C LYS A 8 -31.69 16.34 36.45
N THR A 9 -31.97 15.18 35.86
CA THR A 9 -31.11 14.57 34.85
C THR A 9 -31.09 15.46 33.62
N SER A 10 -29.93 16.02 33.26
CA SER A 10 -29.71 16.74 32.01
C SER A 10 -30.05 15.86 30.82
N SER A 11 -30.76 16.40 29.83
CA SER A 11 -31.12 15.71 28.59
C SER A 11 -29.86 15.44 27.75
N LEU A 12 -29.86 14.38 26.92
CA LEU A 12 -28.80 14.16 25.94
C LEU A 12 -28.62 15.37 25.01
N ARG A 13 -29.72 16.09 24.71
CA ARG A 13 -29.70 17.33 23.91
C ARG A 13 -29.04 18.52 24.60
N ASP A 14 -28.80 18.46 25.90
CA ASP A 14 -28.13 19.55 26.64
C ASP A 14 -26.60 19.50 26.43
N LEU A 15 -26.07 18.42 25.84
CA LEU A 15 -24.68 18.30 25.43
C LEU A 15 -24.44 19.01 24.08
N PRO A 16 -23.23 19.53 23.83
CA PRO A 16 -22.92 20.33 22.65
C PRO A 16 -22.67 19.48 21.40
N PHE A 17 -23.69 18.73 20.99
CA PHE A 17 -23.72 18.00 19.72
C PHE A 17 -23.74 18.97 18.53
N TYR A 18 -23.21 18.53 17.38
CA TYR A 18 -23.14 19.34 16.17
C TYR A 18 -24.44 19.21 15.35
N PRO A 19 -24.72 20.14 14.41
CA PRO A 19 -25.89 20.04 13.53
C PRO A 19 -25.98 18.69 12.79
N GLU A 20 -24.83 18.11 12.43
CA GLU A 20 -24.75 16.82 11.76
C GLU A 20 -25.25 15.65 12.62
N ASP A 21 -25.16 15.76 13.95
CA ASP A 21 -25.64 14.74 14.89
C ASP A 21 -27.17 14.78 15.06
N GLU A 22 -27.85 15.78 14.48
CA GLU A 22 -29.29 15.96 14.66
C GLU A 22 -30.08 14.75 14.14
N LYS A 23 -29.65 14.15 13.02
CA LYS A 23 -30.28 12.92 12.49
C LYS A 23 -30.22 11.78 13.50
N ARG A 24 -29.04 11.55 14.11
CA ARG A 24 -28.83 10.52 15.15
C ARG A 24 -29.68 10.80 16.38
N LEU A 25 -29.67 12.04 16.87
CA LEU A 25 -30.45 12.44 18.05
C LEU A 25 -31.95 12.26 17.82
N ARG A 26 -32.46 12.61 16.64
CA ARG A 26 -33.86 12.37 16.25
C ARG A 26 -34.18 10.87 16.21
N ALA A 27 -33.31 10.06 15.61
CA ALA A 27 -33.49 8.61 15.56
C ALA A 27 -33.57 7.98 16.97
N LEU A 28 -32.70 8.41 17.91
CA LEU A 28 -32.74 7.96 19.30
C LEU A 28 -34.02 8.40 20.03
N GLU A 29 -34.55 9.58 19.72
CA GLU A 29 -35.83 10.05 20.28
C GLU A 29 -37.03 9.30 19.73
N GLU A 30 -37.01 8.95 18.45
CA GLU A 30 -38.03 8.09 17.85
C GLU A 30 -37.99 6.69 18.47
N LYS A 31 -36.80 6.13 18.67
CA LYS A 31 -36.62 4.86 19.39
C LYS A 31 -37.14 4.92 20.83
N LYS A 32 -37.01 6.04 21.53
CA LYS A 32 -37.63 6.21 22.88
C LYS A 32 -39.17 6.12 22.85
N LYS A 33 -39.81 6.53 21.75
CA LYS A 33 -41.27 6.43 21.58
C LYS A 33 -41.70 5.00 21.23
N HIS A 34 -40.86 4.28 20.49
CA HIS A 34 -41.09 2.91 20.03
C HIS A 34 -39.87 2.03 20.37
N PRO A 35 -39.72 1.58 21.63
CA PRO A 35 -38.51 0.92 22.10
C PRO A 35 -38.49 -0.54 21.65
N TYR A 36 -38.12 -0.78 20.39
CA TYR A 36 -37.73 -2.11 19.93
C TYR A 36 -36.29 -2.39 20.38
N PHE A 37 -36.03 -3.64 20.76
CA PHE A 37 -34.68 -4.18 20.80
C PHE A 37 -34.26 -4.54 19.37
N GLU A 38 -33.32 -3.78 18.83
CA GLU A 38 -32.91 -3.81 17.43
C GLU A 38 -31.62 -4.62 17.26
N ILE A 39 -31.69 -5.65 16.43
CA ILE A 39 -30.56 -6.50 16.06
C ILE A 39 -30.28 -6.33 14.57
N ALA A 40 -29.12 -5.79 14.20
CA ALA A 40 -28.73 -5.66 12.80
C ALA A 40 -27.76 -6.77 12.39
N PHE A 41 -28.07 -7.40 11.26
CA PHE A 41 -27.16 -8.28 10.54
C PHE A 41 -26.36 -7.45 9.54
N CYS A 42 -25.07 -7.30 9.80
CA CYS A 42 -24.13 -6.51 9.00
C CYS A 42 -23.01 -7.38 8.46
N GLY A 43 -22.28 -6.92 7.45
CA GLY A 43 -21.19 -7.71 6.84
C GLY A 43 -21.04 -7.47 5.35
N HIS A 44 -19.95 -7.95 4.77
CA HIS A 44 -19.69 -7.75 3.34
C HIS A 44 -20.75 -8.38 2.42
N PHE A 45 -20.72 -7.98 1.17
CA PHE A 45 -21.46 -8.63 0.11
C PHE A 45 -21.12 -10.13 0.02
N SER A 46 -22.13 -10.98 -0.23
CA SER A 46 -21.99 -12.46 -0.30
C SER A 46 -21.41 -13.18 0.93
N ALA A 47 -21.34 -12.52 2.10
CA ALA A 47 -20.95 -13.16 3.37
C ALA A 47 -21.98 -14.20 3.89
N GLY A 48 -23.15 -14.30 3.24
CA GLY A 48 -24.24 -15.22 3.60
C GLY A 48 -25.13 -14.73 4.75
N LYS A 49 -25.29 -13.41 4.91
CA LYS A 49 -26.14 -12.76 5.93
C LYS A 49 -27.60 -13.24 5.87
N SER A 50 -28.26 -13.03 4.73
CA SER A 50 -29.67 -13.37 4.52
C SER A 50 -29.90 -14.89 4.58
N THR A 51 -28.95 -15.70 4.13
CA THR A 51 -29.00 -17.17 4.25
C THR A 51 -28.92 -17.63 5.71
N LEU A 52 -27.97 -17.08 6.48
CA LEU A 52 -27.84 -17.33 7.90
C LEU A 52 -29.10 -16.92 8.65
N LEU A 53 -29.69 -15.78 8.27
CA LEU A 53 -30.90 -15.24 8.88
C LEU A 53 -32.14 -16.08 8.53
N ASN A 54 -32.36 -16.46 7.26
CA ASN A 54 -33.43 -17.41 6.88
C ASN A 54 -33.32 -18.74 7.64
N ARG A 55 -32.09 -19.29 7.77
CA ARG A 55 -31.86 -20.52 8.55
C ARG A 55 -32.16 -20.33 10.04
N LEU A 56 -31.82 -19.18 10.61
CA LEU A 56 -32.14 -18.83 11.99
C LEU A 56 -33.67 -18.78 12.22
N LEU A 57 -34.39 -18.19 11.26
CA LEU A 57 -35.84 -17.99 11.31
C LEU A 57 -36.63 -19.29 11.09
N GLY A 58 -36.04 -20.26 10.38
CA GLY A 58 -36.71 -21.50 9.97
C GLY A 58 -37.67 -21.32 8.79
N ASN A 59 -37.66 -20.14 8.16
CA ASN A 59 -38.48 -19.76 7.00
C ASN A 59 -37.62 -18.95 6.01
N GLU A 60 -37.88 -19.05 4.71
CA GLU A 60 -37.17 -18.30 3.66
C GLU A 60 -37.77 -16.91 3.40
N LEU A 61 -37.79 -16.06 4.43
CA LEU A 61 -38.47 -14.76 4.36
C LEU A 61 -37.67 -13.68 3.61
N LEU A 62 -36.35 -13.81 3.56
CA LEU A 62 -35.46 -12.82 2.95
C LEU A 62 -34.96 -13.30 1.58
N PRO A 63 -34.77 -12.38 0.61
CA PRO A 63 -34.09 -12.71 -0.64
C PRO A 63 -32.67 -13.19 -0.35
N THR A 64 -32.30 -14.36 -0.88
CA THR A 64 -30.93 -14.86 -0.87
C THR A 64 -30.44 -14.98 -2.30
N SER A 65 -29.36 -14.27 -2.64
CA SER A 65 -28.63 -14.51 -3.89
C SER A 65 -27.14 -14.13 -3.73
N PRO A 66 -26.26 -14.76 -4.52
CA PRO A 66 -24.82 -14.50 -4.56
C PRO A 66 -24.45 -13.21 -5.32
N ILE A 67 -25.44 -12.47 -5.83
CA ILE A 67 -25.36 -11.16 -6.53
C ILE A 67 -25.95 -10.07 -5.60
N PRO A 68 -25.56 -8.77 -5.70
CA PRO A 68 -26.06 -7.71 -4.80
C PRO A 68 -27.56 -7.76 -4.55
N THR A 69 -27.95 -8.20 -3.34
CA THR A 69 -29.35 -8.61 -3.03
C THR A 69 -30.09 -7.70 -2.09
N SER A 70 -29.38 -6.88 -1.33
CA SER A 70 -29.95 -5.99 -0.33
C SER A 70 -29.53 -4.56 -0.63
N ALA A 71 -30.34 -3.86 -1.41
CA ALA A 71 -30.19 -2.42 -1.65
C ALA A 71 -30.93 -1.60 -0.57
N ASN A 72 -31.89 -2.24 0.12
CA ASN A 72 -32.76 -1.67 1.15
C ASN A 72 -32.71 -2.44 2.47
N ILE A 73 -33.19 -1.81 3.55
CA ILE A 73 -33.30 -2.44 4.87
C ILE A 73 -34.55 -3.31 4.92
N ILE A 74 -34.38 -4.60 5.22
CA ILE A 74 -35.50 -5.53 5.45
C ILE A 74 -35.59 -5.85 6.94
N SER A 75 -36.72 -5.53 7.55
CA SER A 75 -36.98 -5.75 8.97
C SER A 75 -37.90 -6.94 9.19
N ILE A 76 -37.65 -7.74 10.23
CA ILE A 76 -38.51 -8.84 10.65
C ILE A 76 -39.01 -8.56 12.07
N LEU A 77 -40.33 -8.62 12.25
CA LEU A 77 -41.02 -8.35 13.52
C LEU A 77 -41.98 -9.50 13.87
N TYR A 78 -42.34 -9.61 15.15
CA TYR A 78 -43.37 -10.55 15.59
C TYR A 78 -44.77 -10.02 15.26
N GLY A 79 -45.60 -10.83 14.61
CA GLY A 79 -46.99 -10.50 14.31
C GLY A 79 -47.66 -11.53 13.40
N ASN A 80 -48.91 -11.27 13.02
CA ASN A 80 -49.53 -12.03 11.94
C ASN A 80 -48.74 -11.82 10.65
N THR A 81 -48.72 -12.81 9.75
CA THR A 81 -47.97 -12.76 8.51
C THR A 81 -48.41 -11.58 7.63
N THR A 82 -47.64 -10.49 7.63
CA THR A 82 -47.90 -9.29 6.83
C THR A 82 -46.61 -8.72 6.26
N LEU A 83 -46.71 -7.99 5.15
CA LEU A 83 -45.63 -7.24 4.51
C LEU A 83 -46.01 -5.76 4.48
N GLU A 84 -45.10 -4.89 4.89
CA GLU A 84 -45.20 -3.44 4.76
C GLU A 84 -44.01 -2.91 3.95
N LEU A 85 -44.28 -2.09 2.95
CA LEU A 85 -43.29 -1.42 2.10
C LEU A 85 -43.43 0.09 2.24
N VAL A 86 -42.30 0.79 2.34
CA VAL A 86 -42.21 2.26 2.34
C VAL A 86 -41.30 2.71 1.21
N ASP A 87 -41.77 3.57 0.32
CA ASP A 87 -40.95 4.18 -0.74
C ASP A 87 -40.18 5.42 -0.24
N LYS A 88 -39.33 6.04 -1.08
CA LYS A 88 -38.53 7.20 -0.66
C LYS A 88 -39.35 8.48 -0.47
N GLU A 89 -40.55 8.53 -1.03
CA GLU A 89 -41.53 9.60 -0.84
C GLU A 89 -42.32 9.45 0.47
N GLY A 90 -42.24 8.28 1.12
CA GLY A 90 -42.86 7.97 2.40
C GLY A 90 -44.25 7.35 2.31
N GLU A 91 -44.71 6.97 1.12
CA GLU A 91 -45.97 6.26 0.90
C GLU A 91 -45.84 4.81 1.38
N ARG A 92 -46.92 4.29 1.99
CA ARG A 92 -46.94 2.96 2.61
C ARG A 92 -47.88 2.01 1.90
N GLN A 93 -47.40 0.80 1.62
CA GLN A 93 -48.18 -0.29 1.03
C GLN A 93 -48.12 -1.52 1.94
N THR A 94 -49.25 -2.21 2.15
CA THR A 94 -49.36 -3.32 3.11
C THR A 94 -50.13 -4.51 2.51
N TRP A 95 -49.63 -5.73 2.76
CA TRP A 95 -50.25 -7.00 2.37
C TRP A 95 -50.36 -7.94 3.58
N ALA A 96 -51.48 -8.67 3.73
CA ALA A 96 -51.75 -9.49 4.92
C ALA A 96 -52.21 -10.94 4.64
N GLU A 97 -52.63 -11.26 3.42
CA GLU A 97 -53.12 -12.62 3.07
C GLU A 97 -52.38 -13.18 1.84
N GLU A 98 -52.26 -12.40 0.75
CA GLU A 98 -51.45 -12.73 -0.42
C GLU A 98 -50.22 -11.81 -0.48
N ILE A 99 -49.12 -12.21 0.17
CA ILE A 99 -47.85 -11.47 0.10
C ILE A 99 -47.19 -11.76 -1.27
N PRO A 100 -46.86 -10.73 -2.07
CA PRO A 100 -46.21 -10.91 -3.36
C PRO A 100 -44.71 -11.19 -3.18
N TRP A 101 -44.36 -12.37 -2.66
CA TRP A 101 -42.98 -12.73 -2.32
C TRP A 101 -41.99 -12.58 -3.47
N ASN A 102 -42.43 -12.80 -4.73
CA ASN A 102 -41.63 -12.54 -5.93
C ASN A 102 -41.24 -11.06 -6.04
N LYS A 103 -42.19 -10.15 -5.80
CA LYS A 103 -41.94 -8.71 -5.79
C LYS A 103 -41.13 -8.27 -4.58
N VAL A 104 -41.29 -8.91 -3.41
CA VAL A 104 -40.43 -8.64 -2.24
C VAL A 104 -38.95 -8.84 -2.56
N ARG A 105 -38.61 -9.86 -3.37
CA ARG A 105 -37.23 -10.08 -3.81
C ARG A 105 -36.74 -8.95 -4.73
N GLU A 106 -37.54 -8.55 -5.74
CA GLU A 106 -37.22 -7.40 -6.59
C GLU A 106 -37.05 -6.11 -5.79
N TRP A 107 -37.96 -5.85 -4.85
CA TRP A 107 -37.98 -4.69 -3.99
C TRP A 107 -36.83 -4.66 -2.98
N GLY A 108 -36.39 -5.82 -2.50
CA GLY A 108 -35.18 -5.93 -1.68
C GLY A 108 -33.91 -5.51 -2.43
N MET A 109 -33.93 -5.62 -3.77
CA MET A 109 -32.82 -5.29 -4.66
C MET A 109 -32.91 -3.87 -5.27
N ASP A 110 -34.03 -3.15 -5.15
CA ASP A 110 -34.24 -1.80 -5.72
C ASP A 110 -33.87 -0.67 -4.76
N GLY A 111 -32.59 -0.26 -4.74
CA GLY A 111 -32.08 0.84 -3.91
C GLY A 111 -32.49 2.25 -4.36
N VAL A 112 -33.14 2.36 -5.52
CA VAL A 112 -33.51 3.65 -6.13
C VAL A 112 -34.90 4.07 -5.66
N GLY A 113 -35.89 3.18 -5.77
CA GLY A 113 -37.29 3.47 -5.50
C GLY A 113 -37.76 3.24 -4.06
N ILE A 114 -37.09 2.37 -3.29
CA ILE A 114 -37.63 1.85 -2.02
C ILE A 114 -36.79 2.30 -0.83
N GLN A 115 -37.43 2.61 0.30
CA GLN A 115 -36.76 3.01 1.54
C GLN A 115 -36.63 1.84 2.53
N SER A 116 -37.72 1.09 2.79
CA SER A 116 -37.69 -0.02 3.75
C SER A 116 -38.79 -1.05 3.50
N ILE A 117 -38.53 -2.29 3.92
CA ILE A 117 -39.47 -3.41 3.89
C ILE A 117 -39.58 -3.98 5.32
N SER A 118 -40.79 -4.21 5.81
CA SER A 118 -41.05 -4.85 7.10
C SER A 118 -41.92 -6.09 6.92
N ILE A 119 -41.45 -7.22 7.44
CA ILE A 119 -42.13 -8.52 7.41
C ILE A 119 -42.53 -8.87 8.85
N TYR A 120 -43.83 -9.00 9.11
CA TYR A 120 -44.33 -9.50 10.38
C TYR A 120 -44.55 -11.00 10.25
N ALA A 121 -44.07 -11.78 11.22
CA ALA A 121 -44.15 -13.23 11.20
C ALA A 121 -44.42 -13.79 12.61
N PRO A 122 -45.27 -14.82 12.77
CA PRO A 122 -45.64 -15.36 14.08
C PRO A 122 -44.57 -16.33 14.60
N LEU A 123 -43.32 -15.86 14.75
CA LEU A 123 -42.18 -16.66 15.16
C LEU A 123 -42.07 -16.72 16.70
N PRO A 124 -42.19 -17.90 17.34
CA PRO A 124 -42.38 -18.02 18.79
C PRO A 124 -41.17 -17.59 19.63
N PHE A 125 -39.98 -17.49 19.02
CA PHE A 125 -38.75 -17.05 19.67
C PHE A 125 -38.43 -15.56 19.46
N ILE A 126 -39.30 -14.80 18.78
CA ILE A 126 -39.18 -13.35 18.61
C ILE A 126 -40.21 -12.69 19.53
N SER A 127 -39.78 -11.82 20.43
CA SER A 127 -40.73 -11.07 21.27
C SER A 127 -41.47 -10.00 20.44
N SER A 128 -42.65 -9.55 20.90
CA SER A 128 -43.39 -8.43 20.28
C SER A 128 -42.62 -7.10 20.26
N GLN A 129 -41.45 -7.05 20.90
CA GLN A 129 -40.63 -5.87 21.11
C GLN A 129 -39.21 -6.06 20.54
N THR A 130 -39.00 -7.07 19.70
CA THR A 130 -37.73 -7.31 18.99
C THR A 130 -37.90 -6.98 17.52
N LYS A 131 -36.90 -6.31 16.94
CA LYS A 131 -36.81 -6.05 15.50
C LYS A 131 -35.47 -6.55 14.99
N ILE A 132 -35.51 -7.45 14.02
CA ILE A 132 -34.31 -7.95 13.34
C ILE A 132 -34.21 -7.22 12.01
N MET A 133 -33.00 -6.82 11.61
CA MET A 133 -32.78 -6.06 10.39
C MET A 133 -31.69 -6.72 9.57
N ASP A 134 -31.99 -7.04 8.32
CA ASP A 134 -31.00 -7.34 7.30
C ASP A 134 -30.57 -6.02 6.65
N THR A 135 -29.27 -5.73 6.71
CA THR A 135 -28.72 -4.45 6.23
C THR A 135 -27.90 -4.63 4.96
N PRO A 136 -27.87 -3.63 4.04
CA PRO A 136 -26.98 -3.64 2.89
C PRO A 136 -25.51 -3.93 3.26
N GLY A 137 -24.75 -4.47 2.31
CA GLY A 137 -23.32 -4.75 2.50
C GLY A 137 -22.53 -3.47 2.83
N VAL A 138 -21.67 -3.53 3.85
CA VAL A 138 -20.84 -2.38 4.30
C VAL A 138 -19.73 -2.02 3.31
N ASP A 139 -19.49 -2.88 2.33
CA ASP A 139 -18.48 -2.81 1.26
C ASP A 139 -19.08 -2.51 -0.13
N SER A 140 -20.37 -2.15 -0.18
CA SER A 140 -21.04 -1.79 -1.44
C SER A 140 -20.30 -0.65 -2.16
N THR A 141 -20.11 -0.81 -3.48
CA THR A 141 -19.55 0.21 -4.37
C THR A 141 -20.52 1.36 -4.65
N ASP A 142 -21.80 1.20 -4.30
CA ASP A 142 -22.81 2.27 -4.37
C ASP A 142 -22.77 3.15 -3.10
N PRO A 143 -22.47 4.47 -3.22
CA PRO A 143 -22.46 5.41 -2.09
C PRO A 143 -23.80 5.52 -1.34
N ASN A 144 -24.93 5.29 -2.01
CA ASN A 144 -26.25 5.35 -1.37
C ASN A 144 -26.45 4.21 -0.36
N HIS A 145 -25.90 3.01 -0.63
CA HIS A 145 -26.03 1.85 0.26
C HIS A 145 -25.24 2.03 1.56
N GLN A 146 -24.09 2.69 1.51
CA GLN A 146 -23.27 2.97 2.69
C GLN A 146 -23.96 3.97 3.64
N LEU A 147 -24.60 5.00 3.08
CA LEU A 147 -25.36 6.00 3.84
C LEU A 147 -26.58 5.38 4.56
N VAL A 148 -27.35 4.55 3.86
CA VAL A 148 -28.53 3.86 4.43
C VAL A 148 -28.13 2.96 5.61
N THR A 149 -27.03 2.22 5.46
CA THR A 149 -26.51 1.34 6.51
C THR A 149 -26.04 2.13 7.73
N ALA A 150 -25.34 3.25 7.54
CA ALA A 150 -24.83 4.07 8.63
C ALA A 150 -25.94 4.70 9.48
N GLU A 151 -27.04 5.17 8.87
CA GLU A 151 -28.17 5.75 9.59
C GLU A 151 -28.90 4.72 10.46
N GLN A 152 -29.06 3.49 9.98
CA GLN A 152 -29.72 2.41 10.73
C GLN A 152 -28.94 1.98 11.98
N LEU A 153 -27.62 2.11 11.95
CA LEU A 153 -26.78 1.77 13.08
C LEU A 153 -26.96 2.72 14.27
N TYR A 154 -27.54 3.92 14.09
CA TYR A 154 -27.77 4.85 15.21
C TYR A 154 -28.67 4.27 16.29
N THR A 155 -29.62 3.42 15.93
CA THR A 155 -30.60 2.84 16.85
C THR A 155 -30.36 1.38 17.18
N THR A 156 -29.36 0.73 16.59
CA THR A 156 -29.16 -0.72 16.74
C THR A 156 -28.52 -1.10 18.08
N ASP A 157 -29.17 -1.95 18.89
CA ASP A 157 -28.66 -2.39 20.21
C ASP A 157 -27.63 -3.52 20.11
N LEU A 158 -27.73 -4.39 19.11
CA LEU A 158 -26.84 -5.54 18.93
C LEU A 158 -26.43 -5.73 17.47
N ILE A 159 -25.12 -5.83 17.24
CA ILE A 159 -24.55 -6.10 15.91
C ILE A 159 -24.25 -7.59 15.78
N VAL A 160 -24.85 -8.24 14.77
CA VAL A 160 -24.41 -9.54 14.28
C VAL A 160 -23.61 -9.30 13.01
N TYR A 161 -22.29 -9.36 13.12
CA TYR A 161 -21.40 -9.10 12.01
C TYR A 161 -21.00 -10.42 11.33
N VAL A 162 -21.44 -10.63 10.09
CA VAL A 162 -21.20 -11.85 9.31
C VAL A 162 -20.13 -11.58 8.27
N THR A 163 -19.09 -12.39 8.25
CA THR A 163 -18.00 -12.32 7.27
C THR A 163 -17.67 -13.72 6.80
N ASP A 164 -17.30 -13.91 5.54
CA ASP A 164 -16.91 -15.23 5.07
C ASP A 164 -15.48 -15.59 5.52
N TYR A 165 -15.19 -16.89 5.54
CA TYR A 165 -13.93 -17.45 5.98
C TYR A 165 -12.69 -16.84 5.29
N ASN A 166 -12.75 -16.52 4.00
CA ASN A 166 -11.59 -16.03 3.24
C ASN A 166 -11.34 -14.53 3.46
N HIS A 167 -12.39 -13.74 3.69
CA HIS A 167 -12.30 -12.28 3.76
C HIS A 167 -12.40 -11.70 5.18
N VAL A 168 -12.36 -12.54 6.23
CA VAL A 168 -12.44 -12.07 7.64
C VAL A 168 -11.37 -11.04 8.00
N GLN A 169 -10.17 -11.14 7.41
CA GLN A 169 -9.05 -10.24 7.65
C GLN A 169 -9.05 -8.99 6.77
N SER A 170 -10.10 -8.77 5.96
CA SER A 170 -10.19 -7.57 5.12
C SER A 170 -10.15 -6.30 5.98
N GLU A 171 -9.54 -5.24 5.46
CA GLU A 171 -9.43 -3.96 6.18
C GLU A 171 -10.79 -3.30 6.40
N THR A 172 -11.73 -3.49 5.46
CA THR A 172 -13.13 -3.03 5.57
C THR A 172 -13.85 -3.69 6.76
N ASN A 173 -13.69 -5.01 6.92
CA ASN A 173 -13.63 -5.76 8.19
C ASN A 173 -13.37 -4.93 9.42
N VAL A 174 -12.08 -4.73 9.61
CA VAL A 174 -11.52 -4.23 10.85
C VAL A 174 -12.03 -2.81 11.12
N ARG A 175 -12.16 -1.98 10.08
CA ARG A 175 -12.63 -0.60 10.19
C ARG A 175 -14.06 -0.53 10.73
N PHE A 176 -14.99 -1.29 10.15
CA PHE A 176 -16.39 -1.30 10.61
C PHE A 176 -16.51 -1.82 12.05
N LEU A 177 -15.84 -2.95 12.33
CA LEU A 177 -15.87 -3.55 13.66
C LEU A 177 -15.28 -2.63 14.74
N LYS A 178 -14.22 -1.89 14.40
CA LYS A 178 -13.61 -0.89 15.29
C LYS A 178 -14.59 0.24 15.60
N GLN A 179 -15.23 0.81 14.58
CA GLN A 179 -16.22 1.87 14.78
C GLN A 179 -17.34 1.45 15.74
N MET A 180 -17.86 0.22 15.58
CA MET A 180 -18.91 -0.29 16.48
C MET A 180 -18.39 -0.56 17.90
N ALA A 181 -17.14 -1.00 18.03
CA ALA A 181 -16.50 -1.23 19.33
C ALA A 181 -16.23 0.10 20.09
N ASP A 182 -15.78 1.14 19.39
CA ASP A 182 -15.53 2.48 19.96
C ASP A 182 -16.85 3.15 20.42
N GLU A 183 -17.97 2.89 19.74
CA GLU A 183 -19.31 3.28 20.18
C GLU A 183 -19.86 2.40 21.34
N GLY A 184 -19.11 1.40 21.80
CA GLY A 184 -19.48 0.53 22.92
C GLY A 184 -20.58 -0.48 22.61
N LYS A 185 -20.89 -0.73 21.34
CA LYS A 185 -21.95 -1.68 20.95
C LYS A 185 -21.49 -3.13 21.09
N PRO A 186 -22.37 -4.05 21.56
CA PRO A 186 -22.06 -5.47 21.56
C PRO A 186 -22.00 -6.02 20.13
N ILE A 187 -20.95 -6.80 19.86
CA ILE A 187 -20.71 -7.41 18.54
C ILE A 187 -20.69 -8.93 18.69
N ILE A 188 -21.58 -9.63 17.97
CA ILE A 188 -21.46 -11.06 17.70
C ILE A 188 -20.79 -11.21 16.34
N LEU A 189 -19.56 -11.73 16.31
CA LEU A 189 -18.81 -11.96 15.09
C LEU A 189 -19.08 -13.38 14.57
N VAL A 190 -19.62 -13.50 13.36
CA VAL A 190 -19.92 -14.77 12.71
C VAL A 190 -19.00 -14.95 11.49
N ILE A 191 -18.11 -15.92 11.58
CA ILE A 191 -17.24 -16.35 10.49
C ILE A 191 -17.97 -17.47 9.75
N ASN A 192 -18.65 -17.11 8.67
CA ASN A 192 -19.47 -18.02 7.88
C ASN A 192 -18.63 -18.75 6.82
N GLN A 193 -19.19 -19.80 6.21
CA GLN A 193 -18.54 -20.63 5.20
C GLN A 193 -17.30 -21.38 5.73
N ILE A 194 -17.30 -21.80 7.00
CA ILE A 194 -16.18 -22.57 7.59
C ILE A 194 -15.96 -23.92 6.89
N ASP A 195 -16.91 -24.39 6.07
CA ASP A 195 -16.77 -25.57 5.23
C ASP A 195 -15.74 -25.43 4.09
N LYS A 196 -15.21 -24.21 3.90
CA LYS A 196 -14.07 -23.89 3.03
C LYS A 196 -12.70 -24.10 3.70
N HIS A 197 -12.65 -24.25 5.02
CA HIS A 197 -11.41 -24.45 5.75
C HIS A 197 -10.76 -25.79 5.39
N ASP A 198 -9.47 -25.77 5.08
CA ASP A 198 -8.65 -26.98 4.92
C ASP A 198 -7.52 -26.98 5.96
N ASP A 199 -7.60 -27.91 6.91
CA ASP A 199 -6.59 -28.10 7.97
C ASP A 199 -5.21 -28.51 7.40
N LYS A 200 -5.14 -28.98 6.14
CA LYS A 200 -3.87 -29.28 5.47
C LYS A 200 -3.13 -28.02 5.03
N GLU A 201 -3.85 -26.95 4.68
CA GLU A 201 -3.28 -25.66 4.27
C GLU A 201 -2.92 -24.81 5.49
N LEU A 202 -3.86 -24.68 6.44
CA LEU A 202 -3.68 -23.89 7.66
C LEU A 202 -4.50 -24.50 8.79
N SER A 203 -3.87 -24.87 9.91
CA SER A 203 -4.61 -25.42 11.06
C SER A 203 -5.63 -24.40 11.62
N HIS A 204 -6.82 -24.87 12.01
CA HIS A 204 -7.86 -24.02 12.63
C HIS A 204 -7.33 -23.15 13.81
N ALA A 205 -6.51 -23.73 14.69
CA ALA A 205 -5.98 -23.02 15.86
C ALA A 205 -5.09 -21.81 15.49
N SER A 206 -4.28 -21.95 14.44
CA SER A 206 -3.43 -20.86 13.94
C SER A 206 -4.27 -19.76 13.32
N PHE A 207 -5.30 -20.12 12.55
CA PHE A 207 -6.25 -19.17 11.95
C PHE A 207 -7.00 -18.36 13.03
N GLU A 208 -7.54 -19.04 14.04
CA GLU A 208 -8.25 -18.39 15.15
C GLU A 208 -7.34 -17.45 15.95
N ASN A 209 -6.10 -17.87 16.25
CA ASN A 209 -5.14 -17.03 16.96
C ASN A 209 -4.78 -15.76 16.16
N ALA A 210 -4.52 -15.90 14.86
CA ALA A 210 -4.25 -14.76 13.99
C ALA A 210 -5.41 -13.75 13.99
N LEU A 211 -6.65 -14.25 13.97
CA LEU A 211 -7.86 -13.43 14.05
C LEU A 211 -7.97 -12.70 15.39
N GLN A 212 -7.74 -13.39 16.51
CA GLN A 212 -7.76 -12.78 17.84
C GLN A 212 -6.70 -11.71 18.01
N VAL A 213 -5.47 -11.95 17.53
CA VAL A 213 -4.37 -10.96 17.55
C VAL A 213 -4.73 -9.72 16.73
N MET A 214 -5.31 -9.92 15.54
CA MET A 214 -5.77 -8.82 14.68
C MET A 214 -6.83 -7.97 15.39
N LEU A 215 -7.87 -8.60 15.97
CA LEU A 215 -8.94 -7.89 16.66
C LEU A 215 -8.41 -7.13 17.89
N ALA A 216 -7.58 -7.77 18.71
CA ALA A 216 -7.01 -7.17 19.91
C ALA A 216 -6.11 -5.97 19.61
N ARG A 217 -5.28 -6.05 18.55
CA ARG A 217 -4.43 -4.94 18.10
C ARG A 217 -5.23 -3.70 17.71
N ASN A 218 -6.46 -3.88 17.25
CA ASN A 218 -7.36 -2.81 16.82
C ASN A 218 -8.35 -2.37 17.92
N GLY A 219 -8.22 -2.87 19.15
CA GLY A 219 -9.12 -2.54 20.26
C GLY A 219 -10.50 -3.21 20.16
N ILE A 220 -10.68 -4.16 19.24
CA ILE A 220 -11.97 -4.81 19.02
C ILE A 220 -12.07 -6.02 19.94
N LYS A 221 -13.12 -6.04 20.76
CA LYS A 221 -13.45 -7.18 21.63
C LYS A 221 -14.89 -7.65 21.35
N PRO A 222 -15.08 -8.64 20.46
CA PRO A 222 -16.40 -9.20 20.22
C PRO A 222 -17.01 -9.75 21.51
N PHE A 223 -18.32 -9.58 21.68
CA PHE A 223 -19.08 -10.21 22.75
C PHE A 223 -18.98 -11.74 22.63
N GLN A 224 -19.17 -12.26 21.42
CA GLN A 224 -18.98 -13.66 21.07
C GLN A 224 -18.51 -13.81 19.62
N MET A 225 -17.83 -14.92 19.34
CA MET A 225 -17.35 -15.28 18.01
C MET A 225 -17.81 -16.70 17.68
N PHE A 226 -18.29 -16.91 16.45
CA PHE A 226 -18.77 -18.21 15.97
C PHE A 226 -18.24 -18.54 14.59
N PHE A 227 -17.88 -19.80 14.38
CA PHE A 227 -17.61 -20.37 13.06
C PHE A 227 -18.85 -21.10 12.56
N THR A 228 -19.37 -20.77 11.38
CA THR A 228 -20.64 -21.34 10.88
C THR A 228 -20.55 -21.83 9.44
N SER A 229 -21.39 -22.80 9.09
CA SER A 229 -21.64 -23.22 7.70
C SER A 229 -23.12 -23.50 7.52
N MET A 230 -23.74 -22.86 6.53
CA MET A 230 -25.12 -23.14 6.12
C MET A 230 -25.20 -24.29 5.10
N LYS A 231 -24.07 -24.68 4.49
CA LYS A 231 -23.99 -25.71 3.45
C LYS A 231 -23.70 -27.10 4.02
N LYS A 232 -22.78 -27.20 5.00
CA LYS A 232 -22.42 -28.48 5.64
C LYS A 232 -22.78 -28.47 7.12
N GLU A 233 -24.01 -28.88 7.43
CA GLU A 233 -24.51 -28.88 8.82
C GLU A 233 -23.68 -29.73 9.77
N ASN A 234 -23.20 -30.88 9.31
CA ASN A 234 -22.41 -31.83 10.09
C ASN A 234 -20.90 -31.52 10.10
N HIS A 235 -20.47 -30.36 9.60
CA HIS A 235 -19.06 -29.98 9.62
C HIS A 235 -18.57 -29.83 11.07
N PRO A 236 -17.39 -30.39 11.44
CA PRO A 236 -16.94 -30.46 12.83
C PRO A 236 -16.73 -29.07 13.46
N LEU A 237 -16.35 -28.06 12.66
CA LEU A 237 -16.18 -26.68 13.12
C LEU A 237 -17.47 -25.84 13.06
N ASN A 238 -18.61 -26.42 12.63
CA ASN A 238 -19.85 -25.65 12.49
C ASN A 238 -20.53 -25.44 13.86
N GLN A 239 -20.52 -24.20 14.33
CA GLN A 239 -21.09 -23.77 15.60
C GLN A 239 -22.48 -23.13 15.43
N PHE A 240 -23.14 -23.30 14.29
CA PHE A 240 -24.45 -22.69 14.01
C PHE A 240 -25.50 -22.98 15.09
N LYS A 241 -25.58 -24.22 15.61
CA LYS A 241 -26.54 -24.55 16.69
C LYS A 241 -26.30 -23.74 17.96
N SER A 242 -25.03 -23.50 18.31
CA SER A 242 -24.68 -22.66 19.47
C SER A 242 -25.03 -21.19 19.21
N PHE A 243 -24.75 -20.68 18.02
CA PHE A 243 -25.13 -19.32 17.60
C PHE A 243 -26.65 -19.14 17.64
N GLN A 244 -27.39 -20.07 17.00
CA GLN A 244 -28.85 -20.09 16.94
C GLN A 244 -29.47 -20.07 18.34
N SER A 245 -29.01 -20.96 19.23
CA SER A 245 -29.56 -21.05 20.59
C SER A 245 -29.41 -19.74 21.36
N LYS A 246 -28.22 -19.13 21.31
CA LYS A 246 -27.98 -17.89 22.04
C LYS A 246 -28.73 -16.71 21.45
N LEU A 247 -28.76 -16.58 20.12
CA LEU A 247 -29.47 -15.48 19.48
C LEU A 247 -30.98 -15.61 19.64
N LYS A 248 -31.55 -16.82 19.56
CA LYS A 248 -32.99 -17.05 19.89
C LYS A 248 -33.31 -16.71 21.33
N SER A 249 -32.42 -17.05 22.27
CA SER A 249 -32.60 -16.65 23.67
C SER A 249 -32.59 -15.13 23.85
N ILE A 250 -31.69 -14.42 23.14
CA ILE A 250 -31.65 -12.96 23.13
C ILE A 250 -32.94 -12.38 22.55
N MET A 251 -33.39 -12.85 21.39
CA MET A 251 -34.61 -12.36 20.72
C MET A 251 -35.87 -12.60 21.54
N TYR A 252 -35.96 -13.71 22.27
CA TYR A 252 -37.12 -14.02 23.09
C TYR A 252 -37.16 -13.19 24.38
N ASN A 253 -36.02 -13.04 25.05
CA ASN A 253 -35.92 -12.37 26.35
C ASN A 253 -35.45 -10.91 26.24
N SER A 254 -35.42 -10.31 25.04
CA SER A 254 -34.90 -8.95 24.84
C SER A 254 -35.70 -7.86 25.56
N ASP A 255 -36.93 -8.16 25.98
CA ASP A 255 -37.78 -7.25 26.74
C ASP A 255 -37.09 -6.67 27.97
N SER A 256 -36.28 -7.48 28.67
CA SER A 256 -35.53 -7.04 29.85
C SER A 256 -34.33 -6.15 29.52
N LEU A 257 -33.83 -6.19 28.27
CA LEU A 257 -32.66 -5.42 27.82
C LEU A 257 -33.02 -4.00 27.36
N ARG A 258 -34.28 -3.74 27.04
CA ARG A 258 -34.73 -2.46 26.45
C ARG A 258 -34.50 -1.26 27.35
N ALA A 259 -34.74 -1.42 28.65
CA ALA A 259 -34.56 -0.35 29.63
C ALA A 259 -33.09 0.10 29.70
N GLU A 260 -32.16 -0.81 29.41
CA GLU A 260 -30.71 -0.59 29.46
C GLU A 260 -30.12 -0.24 28.08
N GLY A 261 -30.76 -0.67 26.98
CA GLY A 261 -30.27 -0.45 25.60
C GLY A 261 -30.26 1.02 25.17
N ILE A 262 -31.29 1.81 25.51
CA ILE A 262 -31.29 3.24 25.18
C ILE A 262 -30.13 3.98 25.87
N PRO A 263 -29.92 3.85 27.20
CA PRO A 263 -28.72 4.39 27.85
C PRO A 263 -27.40 3.98 27.20
N LEU A 264 -27.26 2.73 26.74
CA LEU A 264 -26.08 2.28 26.01
C LEU A 264 -25.84 3.09 24.73
N LEU A 265 -26.88 3.29 23.92
CA LEU A 265 -26.80 4.06 22.67
C LEU A 265 -26.54 5.55 22.90
N GLU A 266 -27.12 6.12 23.96
CA GLU A 266 -26.83 7.49 24.37
C GLU A 266 -25.36 7.62 24.80
N ASN A 267 -24.85 6.69 25.62
CA ASN A 267 -23.45 6.66 26.05
C ASN A 267 -22.50 6.55 24.86
N GLY A 268 -22.79 5.66 23.89
CA GLY A 268 -22.01 5.55 22.64
C GLY A 268 -21.99 6.84 21.84
N SER A 269 -23.10 7.59 21.82
CA SER A 269 -23.17 8.91 21.18
C SER A 269 -22.29 9.94 21.89
N VAL A 270 -22.23 9.89 23.23
CA VAL A 270 -21.38 10.79 24.03
C VAL A 270 -19.90 10.42 23.93
N HIS A 271 -19.55 9.14 23.88
CA HIS A 271 -18.17 8.70 23.62
C HIS A 271 -17.66 9.23 22.28
N ARG A 272 -18.48 9.13 21.23
CA ARG A 272 -18.15 9.70 19.90
C ARG A 272 -18.00 11.23 19.95
N LEU A 273 -18.86 11.92 20.71
CA LEU A 273 -18.74 13.36 20.91
C LEU A 273 -17.43 13.73 21.63
N ILE A 274 -17.06 12.99 22.68
CA ILE A 274 -15.79 13.19 23.41
C ILE A 274 -14.60 13.02 22.47
N GLU A 275 -14.58 11.95 21.67
CA GLU A 275 -13.52 11.70 20.69
C GLU A 275 -13.39 12.86 19.69
N ARG A 276 -14.52 13.30 19.11
CA ARG A 276 -14.56 14.46 18.21
C ARG A 276 -14.04 15.74 18.86
N VAL A 277 -14.45 16.02 20.10
CA VAL A 277 -14.00 17.21 20.85
C VAL A 277 -12.51 17.11 21.21
N GLN A 278 -12.00 15.92 21.49
CA GLN A 278 -10.57 15.67 21.71
C GLN A 278 -9.76 15.91 20.44
N ASP A 279 -10.25 15.46 19.29
CA ASP A 279 -9.63 15.72 17.99
C ASP A 279 -9.62 17.22 17.68
N GLU A 280 -10.74 17.93 17.88
CA GLU A 280 -10.82 19.38 17.70
C GLU A 280 -9.87 20.13 18.65
N LYS A 281 -9.76 19.68 19.91
CA LYS A 281 -8.79 20.23 20.87
C LYS A 281 -7.35 20.06 20.37
N GLN A 282 -7.04 18.88 19.82
CA GLN A 282 -5.71 18.59 19.29
C GLN A 282 -5.42 19.41 18.02
N GLU A 283 -6.40 19.61 17.15
CA GLU A 283 -6.28 20.47 15.98
C GLU A 283 -6.01 21.93 16.38
N ALA A 284 -6.78 22.46 17.33
CA ALA A 284 -6.56 23.80 17.88
C ALA A 284 -5.19 23.96 18.54
N TYR A 285 -4.66 22.91 19.19
CA TYR A 285 -3.31 22.90 19.75
C TYR A 285 -2.24 23.04 18.66
N GLU A 286 -2.34 22.27 17.59
CA GLU A 286 -1.38 22.33 16.49
C GLU A 286 -1.44 23.67 15.74
N GLU A 287 -2.63 24.25 15.56
CA GLU A 287 -2.77 25.61 15.00
C GLU A 287 -2.09 26.66 15.88
N TRP A 288 -2.37 26.66 17.18
CA TRP A 288 -1.68 27.53 18.14
C TRP A 288 -0.17 27.33 18.12
N LYS A 289 0.30 26.08 18.10
CA LYS A 289 1.72 25.75 18.07
C LYS A 289 2.42 26.32 16.84
N ASN A 290 1.78 26.23 15.67
CA ASN A 290 2.31 26.81 14.43
C ASN A 290 2.35 28.35 14.51
N ASP A 291 1.28 29.00 15.00
CA ASP A 291 1.22 30.45 15.21
C ASP A 291 2.36 30.94 16.14
N VAL A 292 2.70 30.17 17.18
CA VAL A 292 3.79 30.49 18.12
C VAL A 292 5.16 30.33 17.45
N ILE A 293 5.35 29.25 16.68
CA ILE A 293 6.61 29.02 15.93
C ILE A 293 6.84 30.11 14.88
N GLU A 294 5.80 30.54 14.15
CA GLU A 294 5.91 31.64 13.17
C GLU A 294 6.31 32.97 13.81
N LYS A 295 5.95 33.21 15.07
CA LYS A 295 6.39 34.38 15.84
C LYS A 295 7.83 34.26 16.35
N GLY A 296 8.54 33.18 16.04
CA GLY A 296 9.92 32.93 16.48
C GLY A 296 10.02 32.49 17.95
N LEU A 297 8.93 32.02 18.53
CA LEU A 297 8.84 31.61 19.93
C LEU A 297 8.87 30.08 20.05
N SER A 298 9.48 29.56 21.11
CA SER A 298 9.51 28.11 21.41
C SER A 298 8.33 27.73 22.31
N PRO A 299 7.41 26.85 21.87
CA PRO A 299 6.30 26.37 22.70
C PRO A 299 6.74 25.65 23.98
N GLU A 300 7.98 25.18 24.04
CA GLU A 300 8.55 24.45 25.19
C GLU A 300 9.00 25.40 26.32
N ASP A 301 9.30 26.67 26.00
CA ASP A 301 9.90 27.64 26.92
C ASP A 301 8.89 28.30 27.88
N ALA A 302 7.59 28.00 27.73
CA ALA A 302 6.52 28.60 28.54
C ALA A 302 6.62 28.27 30.05
N LYS A 303 7.19 27.09 30.37
CA LYS A 303 7.27 26.56 31.74
C LYS A 303 8.51 27.00 32.52
N ASP A 304 9.47 27.67 31.90
CA ASP A 304 10.78 27.96 32.50
C ASP A 304 10.97 29.43 32.98
N ASN A 305 9.99 30.31 32.75
CA ASN A 305 10.10 31.74 33.11
C ASN A 305 10.30 31.95 34.63
N GLU A 306 9.56 31.19 35.44
CA GLU A 306 9.59 31.30 36.91
C GLU A 306 10.96 30.85 37.49
N LYS A 307 11.61 29.86 36.86
CA LYS A 307 12.99 29.45 37.19
C LYS A 307 14.01 30.50 36.80
N GLN A 308 13.84 31.14 35.64
CA GLN A 308 14.77 32.16 35.15
C GLN A 308 14.72 33.44 36.01
N GLU A 309 13.54 33.81 36.50
CA GLU A 309 13.35 34.94 37.42
C GLU A 309 14.00 34.69 38.80
N GLN A 310 13.87 33.46 39.32
CA GLN A 310 14.59 33.05 40.54
C GLN A 310 16.12 33.04 40.36
N GLN A 311 16.61 32.60 39.20
CA GLN A 311 18.04 32.62 38.90
C GLN A 311 18.61 34.05 38.83
N LEU A 312 17.86 35.00 38.26
CA LEU A 312 18.28 36.40 38.20
C LEU A 312 18.44 37.03 39.59
N ASN A 313 17.50 36.76 40.50
CA ASN A 313 17.55 37.27 41.88
C ASN A 313 18.71 36.65 42.71
N ASN A 314 19.07 35.39 42.45
CA ASN A 314 20.17 34.74 43.16
C ASN A 314 21.54 35.28 42.74
N ILE A 315 21.71 35.69 41.48
CA ILE A 315 22.99 36.15 40.93
C ILE A 315 23.48 37.47 41.57
N GLU A 316 22.58 38.42 41.87
CA GLU A 316 22.94 39.67 42.55
C GLU A 316 23.41 39.43 44.00
N THR A 317 22.85 38.40 44.64
CA THR A 317 23.23 38.00 46.00
C THR A 317 24.60 37.30 46.01
N GLU A 318 24.87 36.44 45.03
CA GLU A 318 26.16 35.77 44.84
C GLU A 318 27.31 36.75 44.58
N GLU A 319 27.07 37.83 43.81
CA GLU A 319 28.06 38.91 43.58
C GLU A 319 28.54 39.53 44.89
N GLN A 320 27.58 39.93 45.72
CA GLN A 320 27.87 40.62 46.97
C GLN A 320 28.57 39.70 47.97
N GLU A 321 28.19 38.43 48.02
CA GLU A 321 28.81 37.45 48.92
C GLU A 321 30.25 37.13 48.55
N GLN A 322 30.57 36.94 47.27
CA GLN A 322 31.94 36.64 46.81
C GLN A 322 32.91 37.79 47.07
N ILE A 323 32.51 39.03 46.76
CA ILE A 323 33.33 40.22 47.02
C ILE A 323 33.49 40.41 48.53
N LYS A 324 32.40 40.30 49.29
CA LYS A 324 32.44 40.46 50.75
C LYS A 324 33.34 39.42 51.42
N ALA A 325 33.30 38.16 51.01
CA ALA A 325 34.15 37.10 51.54
C ALA A 325 35.64 37.40 51.32
N LEU A 326 36.05 37.78 50.11
CA LEU A 326 37.44 38.11 49.78
C LEU A 326 38.00 39.25 50.65
N TYR A 327 37.23 40.33 50.80
CA TYR A 327 37.63 41.48 51.61
C TYR A 327 37.59 41.18 53.13
N GLN A 328 36.71 40.28 53.56
CA GLN A 328 36.68 39.78 54.95
C GLN A 328 37.93 38.98 55.29
N GLU A 329 38.32 38.02 54.45
CA GLU A 329 39.54 37.22 54.64
C GLU A 329 40.80 38.10 54.66
N ARG A 330 40.89 39.09 53.76
CA ARG A 330 41.95 40.10 53.76
C ARG A 330 42.03 40.85 55.09
N ASN A 331 40.88 41.33 55.58
CA ASN A 331 40.84 42.10 56.82
C ASN A 331 41.15 41.22 58.05
N GLN A 332 40.74 39.95 58.06
CA GLN A 332 41.10 38.99 59.10
C GLN A 332 42.60 38.71 59.13
N LEU A 333 43.22 38.50 57.95
CA LEU A 333 44.67 38.32 57.83
C LEU A 333 45.43 39.50 58.45
N PHE A 334 45.06 40.73 58.08
CA PHE A 334 45.71 41.94 58.61
C PHE A 334 45.46 42.17 60.10
N LYS A 335 44.31 41.73 60.65
CA LYS A 335 43.99 41.85 62.07
C LYS A 335 44.79 40.86 62.93
N ASN A 336 45.04 39.66 62.42
CA ASN A 336 45.62 38.56 63.18
C ASN A 336 47.14 38.42 62.99
N VAL A 337 47.76 39.26 62.16
CA VAL A 337 49.20 39.18 61.90
C VAL A 337 49.99 39.54 63.14
N ASN A 338 50.90 38.65 63.55
CA ASN A 338 51.87 38.92 64.60
C ASN A 338 53.30 38.87 64.05
N VAL A 339 53.84 40.03 63.69
CA VAL A 339 55.23 40.16 63.22
C VAL A 339 56.22 40.37 64.37
N PHE A 340 55.74 40.52 65.61
CA PHE A 340 56.54 40.61 66.82
C PHE A 340 56.17 39.49 67.82
N PRO A 341 56.46 38.22 67.48
CA PRO A 341 56.43 37.15 68.47
C PRO A 341 57.50 37.39 69.54
N TYR A 342 57.44 36.62 70.64
CA TYR A 342 58.32 36.79 71.82
C TYR A 342 59.79 37.11 71.48
N THR A 343 60.41 36.34 70.57
CA THR A 343 61.82 36.49 70.18
C THR A 343 62.10 37.82 69.46
N THR A 344 61.20 38.26 68.59
CA THR A 344 61.34 39.51 67.84
C THR A 344 61.05 40.72 68.73
N THR A 345 60.09 40.60 69.66
CA THR A 345 59.80 41.61 70.70
C THR A 345 60.97 41.78 71.65
N GLU A 346 61.63 40.69 72.04
CA GLU A 346 62.84 40.74 72.87
C GLU A 346 63.95 41.50 72.16
N LYS A 347 64.20 41.20 70.87
CA LYS A 347 65.17 41.96 70.05
C LYS A 347 64.79 43.42 69.89
N ALA A 348 63.50 43.74 69.77
CA ALA A 348 63.02 45.11 69.74
C ALA A 348 63.31 45.83 71.05
N GLY A 349 63.04 45.19 72.19
CA GLY A 349 63.39 45.69 73.52
C GLY A 349 64.90 45.91 73.68
N MET A 350 65.73 44.94 73.28
CA MET A 350 67.19 45.05 73.34
C MET A 350 67.75 46.19 72.48
N TRP A 351 67.14 46.45 71.32
CA TRP A 351 67.50 47.57 70.46
C TRP A 351 67.02 48.90 71.04
N LEU A 352 65.78 49.00 71.51
CA LEU A 352 65.25 50.20 72.16
C LEU A 352 66.07 50.58 73.39
N ASP A 353 66.43 49.61 74.24
CA ASP A 353 67.29 49.84 75.41
C ASP A 353 68.68 50.36 75.02
N SER A 354 69.19 49.95 73.85
CA SER A 354 70.44 50.47 73.32
C SER A 354 70.38 51.95 72.95
N LYS A 355 69.19 52.55 72.81
CA LYS A 355 68.98 53.97 72.46
C LYS A 355 68.88 54.90 73.68
N ARG A 356 68.88 54.38 74.92
CA ARG A 356 68.84 55.19 76.15
C ARG A 356 70.09 56.08 76.27
N LYS A 357 69.94 57.31 76.79
CA LYS A 357 71.04 58.30 76.93
C LYS A 357 72.25 57.77 77.72
N ASN A 358 72.05 56.84 78.65
CA ASN A 358 73.08 56.26 79.51
C ASN A 358 73.60 54.89 79.04
N PHE A 359 73.25 54.43 77.84
CA PHE A 359 73.64 53.10 77.36
C PHE A 359 75.15 53.03 77.06
N LYS A 360 75.86 52.13 77.75
CA LYS A 360 77.28 51.80 77.51
C LYS A 360 77.46 50.28 77.63
N VAL A 361 78.29 49.70 76.75
CA VAL A 361 78.57 48.26 76.75
C VAL A 361 79.78 48.00 77.66
N GLY A 362 79.54 47.67 78.94
CA GLY A 362 80.61 47.39 79.92
C GLY A 362 81.38 48.62 80.46
N LEU A 363 82.19 48.41 81.49
CA LEU A 363 82.79 49.48 82.32
C LEU A 363 83.94 50.29 81.67
N LEU A 364 84.47 49.92 80.48
CA LEU A 364 85.74 50.48 79.96
C LEU A 364 85.82 50.73 78.41
N PHE A 365 84.73 50.93 77.66
CA PHE A 365 84.77 50.99 76.18
C PHE A 365 84.44 52.34 75.49
N THR A 366 84.95 52.54 74.27
CA THR A 366 84.90 53.78 73.45
C THR A 366 83.53 54.04 72.78
N LYS A 367 83.23 55.29 72.41
CA LYS A 367 82.01 55.68 71.67
C LYS A 367 81.78 54.85 70.40
N GLN A 368 82.86 54.41 69.74
CA GLN A 368 82.81 53.63 68.50
C GLN A 368 82.25 52.21 68.71
N LYS A 369 82.64 51.52 69.79
CA LYS A 369 82.11 50.19 70.15
C LYS A 369 80.64 50.23 70.59
N THR A 370 80.20 51.33 71.22
CA THR A 370 78.78 51.52 71.58
C THR A 370 77.91 51.70 70.33
N ALA A 371 78.38 52.46 69.34
CA ALA A 371 77.68 52.62 68.06
C ALA A 371 77.65 51.32 67.23
N GLU A 372 78.70 50.51 67.30
CA GLU A 372 78.79 49.19 66.62
C GLU A 372 77.79 48.18 67.22
N GLU A 373 77.67 48.11 68.55
CA GLU A 373 76.69 47.24 69.22
C GLU A 373 75.24 47.69 68.96
N GLN A 374 74.96 49.01 68.92
CA GLN A 374 73.65 49.54 68.50
C GLN A 374 73.31 49.13 67.06
N ARG A 375 74.27 49.22 66.13
CA ARG A 375 74.10 48.77 64.73
C ARG A 375 73.88 47.26 64.65
N LYS A 376 74.59 46.47 65.44
CA LYS A 376 74.43 45.00 65.50
C LYS A 376 73.03 44.60 65.99
N ARG A 377 72.53 45.23 67.06
CA ARG A 377 71.18 44.97 67.59
C ARG A 377 70.09 45.40 66.62
N LEU A 378 70.25 46.55 65.97
CA LEU A 378 69.33 46.99 64.93
C LEU A 378 69.30 46.02 63.76
N LYS A 379 70.47 45.62 63.25
CA LYS A 379 70.58 44.67 62.14
C LYS A 379 69.90 43.34 62.48
N SER A 380 70.17 42.81 63.68
CA SER A 380 69.53 41.58 64.17
C SER A 380 68.01 41.70 64.33
N LEU A 381 67.49 42.89 64.69
CA LEU A 381 66.06 43.14 64.77
C LEU A 381 65.44 43.22 63.38
N LEU A 382 66.05 43.98 62.46
CA LEU A 382 65.58 44.13 61.08
C LEU A 382 65.59 42.79 60.33
N GLU A 383 66.62 41.95 60.51
CA GLU A 383 66.68 40.63 59.87
C GLU A 383 65.53 39.73 60.34
N GLU A 384 65.30 39.61 61.66
CA GLU A 384 64.22 38.77 62.17
C GLU A 384 62.85 39.36 61.87
N LEU A 385 62.65 40.67 62.02
CA LEU A 385 61.39 41.33 61.71
C LEU A 385 61.02 41.17 60.24
N ASN A 386 61.97 41.36 59.32
CA ASN A 386 61.72 41.15 57.89
C ASN A 386 61.41 39.69 57.55
N GLU A 387 62.04 38.74 58.24
CA GLU A 387 61.68 37.33 58.12
C GLU A 387 60.24 37.07 58.60
N LYS A 388 59.83 37.65 59.74
CA LYS A 388 58.45 37.53 60.25
C LYS A 388 57.44 38.23 59.35
N VAL A 389 57.75 39.40 58.81
CA VAL A 389 56.91 40.08 57.81
C VAL A 389 56.76 39.22 56.55
N LYS A 390 57.85 38.62 56.06
CA LYS A 390 57.80 37.74 54.88
C LYS A 390 56.94 36.50 55.13
N THR A 391 57.15 35.82 56.27
CA THR A 391 56.53 34.53 56.57
C THR A 391 55.11 34.66 57.12
N GLN A 392 54.84 35.62 58.00
CA GLN A 392 53.55 35.78 58.68
C GLN A 392 52.57 36.70 57.95
N LEU A 393 53.05 37.58 57.05
CA LEU A 393 52.19 38.53 56.33
C LEU A 393 52.21 38.31 54.81
N ILE A 394 53.36 38.49 54.17
CA ILE A 394 53.45 38.50 52.70
C ILE A 394 53.13 37.14 52.10
N PHE A 395 53.62 36.04 52.68
CA PHE A 395 53.31 34.69 52.20
C PHE A 395 51.81 34.38 52.25
N HIS A 396 51.14 34.68 53.36
CA HIS A 396 49.71 34.45 53.52
C HIS A 396 48.86 35.36 52.62
N LEU A 397 49.30 36.61 52.41
CA LEU A 397 48.65 37.53 51.48
C LEU A 397 48.74 37.06 50.03
N LYS A 398 49.91 36.55 49.61
CA LYS A 398 50.08 35.93 48.29
C LYS A 398 49.18 34.71 48.13
N LYS A 399 49.13 33.84 49.15
CA LYS A 399 48.27 32.65 49.13
C LYS A 399 46.79 33.02 48.95
N LEU A 400 46.31 34.02 49.66
CA LEU A 400 44.93 34.55 49.54
C LEU A 400 44.65 35.06 48.12
N LEU A 401 45.55 35.86 47.55
CA LEU A 401 45.39 36.40 46.20
C LEU A 401 45.56 35.35 45.10
N SER A 402 46.31 34.27 45.35
CA SER A 402 46.48 33.17 44.39
C SER A 402 45.37 32.11 44.44
N SER A 403 44.55 32.07 45.50
CA SER A 403 43.46 31.09 45.67
C SER A 403 42.13 31.51 45.04
N VAL A 404 42.07 32.70 44.44
CA VAL A 404 40.88 33.22 43.78
C VAL A 404 40.64 32.56 42.41
N ASP A 405 39.40 32.48 41.93
CA ASP A 405 39.05 31.86 40.64
C ASP A 405 39.51 32.71 39.45
N LYS A 406 40.43 32.18 38.67
CA LYS A 406 41.10 32.90 37.59
C LYS A 406 40.29 32.99 36.31
N GLY A 407 39.18 32.26 36.20
CA GLY A 407 38.33 32.22 35.00
C GLY A 407 37.72 33.57 34.61
N SER A 408 37.58 34.49 35.57
CA SER A 408 36.97 35.81 35.38
C SER A 408 37.95 36.90 34.98
N LEU A 409 39.27 36.66 35.12
CA LEU A 409 40.32 37.64 34.86
C LEU A 409 40.64 37.76 33.38
N ASN A 410 40.77 38.99 32.87
CA ASN A 410 41.16 39.24 31.47
C ASN A 410 42.56 38.74 31.12
N ASN A 411 43.49 38.75 32.08
CA ASN A 411 44.87 38.28 31.91
C ASN A 411 45.39 37.56 33.16
N PRO A 412 44.97 36.29 33.37
CA PRO A 412 45.30 35.53 34.58
C PRO A 412 46.80 35.40 34.86
N LYS A 413 47.60 35.22 33.80
CA LYS A 413 49.07 35.09 33.90
C LYS A 413 49.73 36.36 34.44
N GLN A 414 49.32 37.53 33.95
CA GLN A 414 49.86 38.81 34.37
C GLN A 414 49.48 39.14 35.82
N TYR A 415 48.27 38.75 36.24
CA TYR A 415 47.82 38.88 37.62
C TYR A 415 48.68 38.03 38.57
N ASP A 416 48.90 36.75 38.25
CA ASP A 416 49.75 35.85 39.04
C ASP A 416 51.18 36.37 39.16
N GLU A 417 51.76 36.90 38.07
CA GLU A 417 53.09 37.50 38.08
C GLU A 417 53.18 38.67 39.07
N ARG A 418 52.19 39.57 39.08
CA ARG A 418 52.14 40.70 40.03
C ARG A 418 51.94 40.24 41.47
N VAL A 419 51.11 39.22 41.71
CA VAL A 419 50.95 38.60 43.03
C VAL A 419 52.29 38.03 43.51
N GLN A 420 53.03 37.33 42.66
CA GLN A 420 54.34 36.77 43.01
C GLN A 420 55.40 37.85 43.27
N GLN A 421 55.29 39.03 42.66
CA GLN A 421 56.19 40.17 42.87
C GLN A 421 55.93 40.93 44.18
N LEU A 422 54.79 40.70 44.87
CA LEU A 422 54.52 41.34 46.16
C LEU A 422 55.66 41.08 47.16
N SER A 423 56.24 42.14 47.67
CA SER A 423 57.27 42.08 48.69
C SER A 423 57.20 43.32 49.54
N PHE A 424 57.58 43.19 50.81
CA PHE A 424 57.67 44.30 51.72
C PHE A 424 58.84 44.07 52.65
N THR A 425 59.61 45.13 52.88
CA THR A 425 60.76 45.12 53.76
C THR A 425 60.73 46.36 54.63
N VAL A 426 60.84 46.14 55.93
CA VAL A 426 61.03 47.17 56.95
C VAL A 426 62.49 47.60 56.89
N ASP A 427 62.70 48.90 56.75
CA ASP A 427 64.03 49.50 56.80
C ASP A 427 64.30 50.17 58.16
N GLU A 428 65.54 50.61 58.36
CA GLU A 428 65.96 51.30 59.58
C GLU A 428 65.15 52.58 59.80
N GLN A 429 64.85 53.34 58.75
CA GLN A 429 64.17 54.62 58.84
C GLN A 429 62.73 54.44 59.37
N MET A 430 62.03 53.40 58.92
CA MET A 430 60.70 53.04 59.40
C MET A 430 60.74 52.72 60.89
N LEU A 431 61.65 51.86 61.36
CA LEU A 431 61.76 51.56 62.80
C LEU A 431 62.15 52.78 63.64
N GLN A 432 63.07 53.60 63.14
CA GLN A 432 63.52 54.81 63.84
C GLN A 432 62.39 55.84 64.00
N SER A 433 61.47 55.93 63.04
CA SER A 433 60.34 56.87 63.12
C SER A 433 59.39 56.61 64.30
N PHE A 434 59.37 55.38 64.81
CA PHE A 434 58.59 54.99 65.99
C PHE A 434 59.46 54.89 67.27
N ALA A 435 60.78 55.03 67.16
CA ALA A 435 61.68 54.97 68.30
C ALA A 435 61.51 56.22 69.20
N PRO A 436 61.63 56.08 70.52
CA PRO A 436 61.37 57.17 71.44
C PRO A 436 62.53 58.17 71.45
N VAL A 437 62.19 59.47 71.47
CA VAL A 437 63.16 60.58 71.52
C VAL A 437 63.54 60.95 72.98
N SER A 438 62.79 60.44 73.96
CA SER A 438 62.94 60.66 75.41
C SER A 438 63.07 59.34 76.19
N GLU A 439 63.31 59.39 77.51
CA GLU A 439 63.27 58.18 78.35
C GLU A 439 61.90 57.51 78.29
N PHE A 440 61.90 56.17 78.29
CA PHE A 440 60.73 55.33 78.15
C PHE A 440 60.76 54.16 79.16
N ASP A 441 59.57 53.69 79.56
CA ASP A 441 59.42 52.57 80.49
C ASP A 441 59.49 51.21 79.78
N ARG A 442 59.41 50.10 80.53
CA ARG A 442 59.45 48.75 79.94
C ARG A 442 58.19 48.39 79.15
N ASN A 443 57.06 49.04 79.41
CA ASN A 443 55.80 48.76 78.73
C ASN A 443 55.75 49.37 77.33
N PHE A 444 56.53 50.43 77.08
CA PHE A 444 56.65 51.07 75.78
C PHE A 444 57.12 50.13 74.65
N VAL A 445 57.85 49.05 74.96
CA VAL A 445 58.27 48.07 73.93
C VAL A 445 57.05 47.49 73.22
N TYR A 446 55.98 47.16 73.96
CA TYR A 446 54.74 46.64 73.37
C TYR A 446 54.01 47.70 72.53
N THR A 447 53.98 48.94 73.00
CA THR A 447 53.44 50.08 72.25
C THR A 447 54.20 50.30 70.94
N PHE A 448 55.53 50.22 70.97
CA PHE A 448 56.37 50.31 69.79
C PHE A 448 56.09 49.18 68.80
N THR A 449 56.06 47.93 69.27
CA THR A 449 55.78 46.78 68.39
C THR A 449 54.40 46.85 67.75
N ASP A 450 53.39 47.36 68.48
CA ASP A 450 52.03 47.53 67.96
C ASP A 450 51.96 48.66 66.92
N GLN A 451 52.63 49.79 67.18
CA GLN A 451 52.73 50.90 66.23
C GLN A 451 53.46 50.50 64.95
N VAL A 452 54.58 49.78 65.06
CA VAL A 452 55.33 49.29 63.90
C VAL A 452 54.51 48.25 63.14
N THR A 453 53.87 47.30 63.82
CA THR A 453 52.97 46.32 63.18
C THR A 453 51.85 47.02 62.41
N SER A 454 51.21 48.00 63.04
CA SER A 454 50.16 48.81 62.42
C SER A 454 50.65 49.57 61.18
N ALA A 455 51.87 50.11 61.22
CA ALA A 455 52.47 50.81 60.08
C ALA A 455 52.79 49.86 58.92
N ILE A 456 53.34 48.68 59.22
CA ILE A 456 53.62 47.62 58.24
C ILE A 456 52.31 47.17 57.58
N VAL A 457 51.30 46.82 58.38
CA VAL A 457 49.98 46.40 57.89
C VAL A 457 49.35 47.47 57.01
N ARG A 458 49.40 48.74 57.42
CA ARG A 458 48.85 49.85 56.65
C ARG A 458 49.51 49.98 55.28
N ARG A 459 50.85 49.85 55.22
CA ARG A 459 51.61 49.98 53.97
C ARG A 459 51.37 48.79 53.04
N VAL A 460 51.47 47.56 53.57
CA VAL A 460 51.20 46.33 52.79
C VAL A 460 49.75 46.29 52.29
N LYS A 461 48.79 46.76 53.09
CA LYS A 461 47.39 46.88 52.65
C LYS A 461 47.22 47.87 51.51
N ALA A 462 47.94 49.00 51.51
CA ALA A 462 47.92 49.96 50.42
C ALA A 462 48.56 49.37 49.15
N ASP A 463 49.74 48.75 49.28
CA ASP A 463 50.51 48.21 48.15
C ASP A 463 49.77 47.06 47.45
N SER A 464 49.00 46.26 48.20
CA SER A 464 48.22 45.13 47.65
C SER A 464 46.81 45.48 47.17
N ASN A 465 46.28 46.66 47.49
CA ASN A 465 44.85 46.98 47.26
C ASN A 465 44.44 46.93 45.78
N HIS A 466 45.34 47.31 44.86
CA HIS A 466 45.07 47.29 43.43
C HIS A 466 44.77 45.87 42.91
N LEU A 467 45.39 44.83 43.46
CA LEU A 467 45.16 43.43 43.07
C LEU A 467 43.79 42.91 43.56
N PHE A 468 43.28 43.43 44.67
CA PHE A 468 41.92 43.14 45.13
C PHE A 468 40.88 43.86 44.25
N GLN A 469 41.14 45.10 43.86
CA GLN A 469 40.26 45.87 42.98
C GLN A 469 40.21 45.30 41.55
N GLU A 470 41.34 44.85 41.02
CA GLU A 470 41.42 44.19 39.71
C GLU A 470 40.56 42.92 39.66
N TYR A 471 40.58 42.12 40.74
CA TYR A 471 39.76 40.93 40.86
C TYR A 471 38.26 41.24 41.12
N GLU A 472 37.97 42.25 41.94
CA GLU A 472 36.59 42.73 42.16
C GLU A 472 35.93 43.16 40.83
N GLN A 473 36.66 43.86 39.97
CA GLN A 473 36.14 44.31 38.68
C GLN A 473 35.89 43.14 37.70
N ALA A 474 36.73 42.10 37.77
CA ALA A 474 36.56 40.88 36.98
C ALA A 474 35.27 40.12 37.34
N ILE A 475 34.96 39.99 38.63
CA ILE A 475 33.70 39.40 39.12
C ILE A 475 32.50 40.21 38.59
N LYS A 476 32.52 41.54 38.74
CA LYS A 476 31.44 42.44 38.29
C LYS A 476 31.14 42.31 36.80
N ASN A 477 32.17 42.22 35.97
CA ASN A 477 32.01 42.10 34.51
C ASN A 477 31.43 40.74 34.10
N GLN A 478 31.88 39.65 34.72
CA GLN A 478 31.36 38.31 34.45
C GLN A 478 29.87 38.20 34.80
N ILE A 479 29.47 38.78 35.93
CA ILE A 479 28.09 38.75 36.41
C ILE A 479 27.18 39.59 35.52
N ASN A 480 27.60 40.81 35.14
CA ASN A 480 26.83 41.64 34.19
C ASN A 480 26.55 40.93 32.86
N ASN A 481 27.50 40.17 32.33
CA ASN A 481 27.30 39.42 31.09
C ASN A 481 26.26 38.29 31.25
N LYS A 482 26.29 37.57 32.39
CA LYS A 482 25.27 36.55 32.71
C LYS A 482 23.88 37.18 32.90
N THR A 483 23.80 38.31 33.58
CA THR A 483 22.55 39.05 33.83
C THR A 483 21.90 39.53 32.53
N ASN A 484 22.69 40.02 31.57
CA ASN A 484 22.17 40.47 30.28
C ASN A 484 21.64 39.31 29.41
N ASP A 485 22.31 38.16 29.42
CA ASP A 485 21.86 36.97 28.69
C ASP A 485 20.55 36.40 29.26
N LEU A 486 20.42 36.37 30.60
CA LEU A 486 19.18 35.99 31.28
C LEU A 486 18.03 36.96 31.03
N ARG A 487 18.26 38.28 31.03
CA ARG A 487 17.22 39.28 30.72
C ARG A 487 16.65 39.14 29.31
N ASN A 488 17.49 38.87 28.31
CA ASN A 488 17.03 38.64 26.94
C ASN A 488 16.15 37.39 26.82
N LYS A 489 16.50 36.32 27.56
CA LYS A 489 15.69 35.09 27.65
C LYS A 489 14.34 35.33 28.33
N MET A 490 14.31 36.14 29.39
CA MET A 490 13.06 36.52 30.07
C MET A 490 12.10 37.31 29.17
N THR A 491 12.60 38.17 28.29
CA THR A 491 11.75 38.92 27.35
C THR A 491 11.00 37.97 26.39
N HIS A 492 11.71 37.02 25.78
CA HIS A 492 11.09 35.99 24.93
C HIS A 492 10.13 35.12 25.74
N SER A 493 10.51 34.70 26.96
CA SER A 493 9.66 33.88 27.81
C SER A 493 8.36 34.60 28.26
N SER A 494 8.37 35.94 28.35
CA SER A 494 7.17 36.72 28.67
C SER A 494 6.13 36.75 27.54
N GLU A 495 6.58 36.73 26.28
CA GLU A 495 5.70 36.64 25.11
C GLU A 495 5.17 35.21 24.92
N VAL A 496 6.02 34.20 25.14
CA VAL A 496 5.61 32.78 25.19
C VAL A 496 4.53 32.57 26.26
N LYS A 497 4.67 33.17 27.44
CA LYS A 497 3.68 33.06 28.52
C LYS A 497 2.30 33.59 28.12
N LYS A 498 2.23 34.71 27.42
CA LYS A 498 0.95 35.28 26.94
C LYS A 498 0.28 34.39 25.91
N GLU A 499 1.05 33.83 24.97
CA GLU A 499 0.51 32.89 24.00
C GLU A 499 0.10 31.57 24.67
N TRP A 500 0.80 31.12 25.71
CA TRP A 500 0.42 29.96 26.51
C TRP A 500 -0.90 30.19 27.27
N GLU A 501 -1.07 31.34 27.93
CA GLU A 501 -2.33 31.72 28.59
C GLU A 501 -3.50 31.76 27.59
N ARG A 502 -3.24 32.20 26.34
CA ARG A 502 -4.22 32.14 25.25
C ARG A 502 -4.59 30.72 24.87
N TRP A 503 -3.61 29.81 24.77
CA TRP A 503 -3.86 28.38 24.56
C TRP A 503 -4.65 27.76 25.71
N GLU A 504 -4.28 28.01 26.97
CA GLU A 504 -4.99 27.51 28.15
C GLU A 504 -6.46 27.95 28.13
N SER A 505 -6.75 29.19 27.71
CA SER A 505 -8.13 29.64 27.56
C SER A 505 -8.91 28.90 26.46
N ILE A 506 -8.26 28.52 25.36
CA ILE A 506 -8.88 27.74 24.27
C ILE A 506 -9.10 26.30 24.73
N ALA A 507 -8.06 25.68 25.28
CA ALA A 507 -8.08 24.32 25.83
C ALA A 507 -9.14 24.16 26.91
N ALA A 508 -9.31 25.16 27.79
CA ALA A 508 -10.31 25.16 28.84
C ALA A 508 -11.75 25.02 28.33
N ASN A 509 -12.06 25.55 27.13
CA ASN A 509 -13.39 25.39 26.54
C ASN A 509 -13.65 23.94 26.11
N PHE A 510 -12.66 23.31 25.49
CA PHE A 510 -12.73 21.89 25.11
C PHE A 510 -12.75 20.99 26.35
N ASP A 511 -11.88 21.25 27.33
CA ASP A 511 -11.82 20.50 28.58
C ASP A 511 -13.11 20.59 29.35
N LYS A 512 -13.74 21.76 29.42
CA LYS A 512 -15.06 21.93 30.02
C LYS A 512 -16.14 21.10 29.31
N THR A 513 -16.11 21.04 27.97
CA THR A 513 -17.04 20.20 27.20
C THR A 513 -16.80 18.72 27.47
N ILE A 514 -15.54 18.26 27.47
CA ILE A 514 -15.15 16.88 27.78
C ILE A 514 -15.57 16.54 29.21
N GLU A 515 -15.29 17.39 30.19
CA GLU A 515 -15.71 17.22 31.59
C GLU A 515 -17.23 17.14 31.71
N THR A 516 -17.97 17.99 30.99
CA THR A 516 -19.44 17.95 30.98
C THR A 516 -19.95 16.62 30.42
N CYS A 517 -19.35 16.12 29.35
CA CYS A 517 -19.69 14.81 28.76
C CYS A 517 -19.31 13.65 29.68
N GLN A 518 -18.13 13.69 30.30
CA GLN A 518 -17.66 12.68 31.26
C GLN A 518 -18.54 12.67 32.52
N GLN A 519 -18.93 13.83 33.02
CA GLN A 519 -19.86 13.95 34.14
C GLN A 519 -21.24 13.42 33.77
N TRP A 520 -21.72 13.69 32.56
CA TRP A 520 -22.97 13.13 32.04
C TRP A 520 -22.91 11.59 31.98
N LEU A 521 -21.78 11.01 31.55
CA LEU A 521 -21.55 9.56 31.54
C LEU A 521 -21.50 8.98 32.97
N GLN A 522 -20.79 9.64 33.89
CA GLN A 522 -20.68 9.20 35.30
C GLN A 522 -22.02 9.22 36.04
N ASP A 523 -22.86 10.24 35.80
CA ASP A 523 -24.21 10.31 36.37
C ASP A 523 -25.14 9.22 35.77
N ARG A 524 -24.72 8.48 34.73
CA ARG A 524 -25.49 7.50 33.94
C ARG A 524 -24.72 6.21 33.62
N GLU A 525 -23.89 5.75 34.54
CA GLU A 525 -23.07 4.55 34.36
C GLU A 525 -23.94 3.27 34.36
N TYR A 526 -24.45 2.88 33.18
CA TYR A 526 -25.34 1.71 32.96
C TYR A 526 -24.76 0.66 32.00
N SER A 527 -23.56 0.86 31.43
CA SER A 527 -23.06 -0.04 30.37
C SER A 527 -22.58 -1.40 30.91
N SER A 528 -22.02 -1.45 32.12
CA SER A 528 -21.58 -2.70 32.75
C SER A 528 -22.74 -3.65 33.07
N SER A 529 -23.90 -3.12 33.45
CA SER A 529 -25.11 -3.93 33.66
C SER A 529 -25.63 -4.51 32.35
N PHE A 530 -25.58 -3.75 31.24
CA PHE A 530 -26.13 -4.23 29.96
C PHE A 530 -25.41 -5.47 29.43
N PHE A 531 -24.08 -5.51 29.45
CA PHE A 531 -23.32 -6.69 28.97
C PHE A 531 -23.53 -7.92 29.88
N GLU A 532 -23.70 -7.72 31.18
CA GLU A 532 -24.04 -8.80 32.13
C GLU A 532 -25.48 -9.30 31.92
N SER A 533 -26.43 -8.38 31.75
CA SER A 533 -27.82 -8.67 31.40
C SER A 533 -27.91 -9.40 30.05
N LEU A 534 -27.20 -8.95 29.02
CA LEU A 534 -27.13 -9.58 27.70
C LEU A 534 -26.54 -10.99 27.79
N LYS A 535 -25.48 -11.19 28.59
CA LYS A 535 -24.92 -12.51 28.85
C LYS A 535 -25.93 -13.43 29.52
N THR A 536 -26.59 -12.96 30.58
CA THR A 536 -27.61 -13.71 31.33
C THR A 536 -28.77 -14.10 30.40
N VAL A 537 -29.27 -13.15 29.61
CA VAL A 537 -30.33 -13.36 28.62
C VAL A 537 -29.91 -14.35 27.53
N SER A 538 -28.64 -14.34 27.09
CA SER A 538 -28.15 -15.29 26.08
C SER A 538 -28.09 -16.74 26.56
N GLU A 539 -28.19 -16.98 27.86
CA GLU A 539 -28.15 -18.31 28.50
C GLU A 539 -29.53 -18.79 29.00
N GLN A 540 -30.58 -17.97 28.85
CA GLN A 540 -31.96 -18.31 29.24
C GLN A 540 -32.63 -19.29 28.25
N GLY A 541 -33.82 -19.77 28.64
CA GLY A 541 -34.65 -20.59 27.75
C GLY A 541 -35.44 -19.73 26.75
N TYR A 542 -35.83 -20.35 25.64
CA TYR A 542 -36.79 -19.83 24.67
C TYR A 542 -37.75 -20.96 24.26
N PRO A 543 -38.94 -20.66 23.71
CA PRO A 543 -39.89 -21.68 23.26
C PRO A 543 -39.27 -22.57 22.19
N ASN A 544 -39.28 -23.87 22.41
CA ASN A 544 -38.76 -24.87 21.46
C ASN A 544 -39.84 -25.36 20.48
N GLU A 545 -40.88 -24.55 20.26
CA GLU A 545 -41.91 -24.81 19.26
C GLU A 545 -41.33 -24.57 17.87
N GLU A 546 -41.64 -25.46 16.91
CA GLU A 546 -41.27 -25.22 15.52
C GLU A 546 -41.98 -23.96 15.03
N ALA A 547 -41.23 -23.09 14.35
CA ALA A 547 -41.82 -21.92 13.73
C ALA A 547 -42.91 -22.36 12.74
N PRO A 548 -44.09 -21.72 12.73
CA PRO A 548 -45.11 -22.04 11.74
C PRO A 548 -44.52 -21.85 10.35
N VAL A 549 -44.81 -22.81 9.46
CA VAL A 549 -44.39 -22.73 8.06
C VAL A 549 -45.17 -21.60 7.40
N ILE A 550 -44.46 -20.56 6.99
CA ILE A 550 -45.02 -19.46 6.21
C ILE A 550 -44.98 -19.91 4.76
N TYR A 551 -46.16 -20.21 4.20
CA TYR A 551 -46.29 -20.64 2.81
C TYR A 551 -45.96 -19.45 1.90
N ILE A 552 -44.77 -19.52 1.31
CA ILE A 552 -44.37 -18.68 0.20
C ILE A 552 -44.98 -19.33 -1.04
N THR A 553 -46.01 -18.72 -1.61
CA THR A 553 -46.57 -19.18 -2.89
C THR A 553 -45.54 -18.94 -3.98
N ASP A 554 -44.77 -19.98 -4.31
CA ASP A 554 -44.10 -20.09 -5.60
C ASP A 554 -45.19 -20.37 -6.65
N THR A 555 -45.93 -19.33 -7.04
CA THR A 555 -46.62 -19.34 -8.32
C THR A 555 -45.56 -19.12 -9.39
N ASP A 556 -45.52 -20.02 -10.38
CA ASP A 556 -44.73 -19.91 -11.61
C ASP A 556 -44.64 -18.45 -12.07
N ASP A 557 -43.51 -17.79 -11.82
CA ASP A 557 -43.29 -16.40 -12.22
C ASP A 557 -41.90 -16.24 -12.84
N SER A 558 -41.94 -16.36 -14.16
CA SER A 558 -41.02 -15.81 -15.13
C SER A 558 -40.85 -14.28 -14.97
N ILE A 559 -39.60 -13.82 -14.82
CA ILE A 559 -39.11 -12.57 -15.45
C ILE A 559 -37.75 -12.80 -16.14
N ILE A 560 -37.01 -13.85 -15.84
CA ILE A 560 -35.81 -14.23 -16.60
C ILE A 560 -36.14 -15.52 -17.34
N GLY A 561 -36.51 -15.39 -18.62
CA GLY A 561 -36.63 -16.55 -19.50
C GLY A 561 -35.34 -17.34 -19.45
N ALA A 562 -35.43 -18.61 -19.08
CA ALA A 562 -34.34 -19.56 -19.24
C ALA A 562 -34.16 -19.85 -20.73
N GLU A 563 -33.55 -18.92 -21.47
CA GLU A 563 -32.79 -19.33 -22.63
C GLU A 563 -31.51 -19.94 -22.08
N GLU A 564 -31.48 -21.27 -21.98
CA GLU A 564 -30.19 -21.96 -22.00
C GLU A 564 -29.50 -21.50 -23.28
N ILE A 565 -28.40 -20.75 -23.13
CA ILE A 565 -27.45 -20.55 -24.22
C ILE A 565 -26.84 -21.93 -24.44
N SER A 566 -27.55 -22.76 -25.21
CA SER A 566 -27.01 -23.93 -25.86
C SER A 566 -25.93 -23.40 -26.76
N TYR A 567 -24.66 -23.67 -26.42
CA TYR A 567 -23.59 -23.59 -27.41
C TYR A 567 -24.00 -24.55 -28.52
N VAL A 568 -24.52 -23.99 -29.61
CA VAL A 568 -24.84 -24.76 -30.80
C VAL A 568 -23.52 -25.39 -31.19
N SER A 569 -23.41 -26.71 -31.02
CA SER A 569 -22.34 -27.46 -31.62
C SER A 569 -22.53 -27.29 -33.12
N GLU A 570 -21.83 -26.33 -33.73
CA GLU A 570 -21.64 -26.39 -35.16
C GLU A 570 -21.10 -27.78 -35.48
N SER A 571 -21.60 -28.40 -36.54
CA SER A 571 -21.09 -29.69 -36.97
C SER A 571 -19.67 -29.48 -37.48
N PHE A 572 -18.68 -29.67 -36.62
CA PHE A 572 -17.28 -29.48 -36.96
C PHE A 572 -16.78 -30.69 -37.75
N THR A 573 -16.23 -30.44 -38.94
CA THR A 573 -15.52 -31.43 -39.74
C THR A 573 -14.14 -31.67 -39.14
N GLU A 574 -13.88 -32.91 -38.75
CA GLU A 574 -12.55 -33.40 -38.36
C GLU A 574 -11.51 -33.00 -39.43
N VAL A 575 -10.35 -32.48 -39.00
CA VAL A 575 -9.30 -32.05 -39.92
C VAL A 575 -8.73 -33.28 -40.62
N ASP A 576 -9.01 -33.43 -41.93
CA ASP A 576 -8.39 -34.47 -42.75
C ASP A 576 -6.88 -34.22 -42.89
N ASP A 577 -6.10 -34.89 -42.03
CA ASP A 577 -4.65 -34.87 -41.96
C ASP A 577 -3.99 -36.07 -42.67
N SER A 578 -4.77 -36.90 -43.37
CA SER A 578 -4.25 -38.06 -44.12
C SER A 578 -3.13 -37.69 -45.10
N PHE A 579 -3.19 -36.48 -45.66
CA PHE A 579 -2.16 -35.85 -46.50
C PHE A 579 -0.77 -35.79 -45.83
N ILE A 580 -0.71 -35.61 -44.51
CA ILE A 580 0.56 -35.48 -43.77
C ILE A 580 1.40 -36.74 -43.88
N TYR A 581 0.78 -37.92 -43.95
CA TYR A 581 1.49 -39.18 -44.16
C TYR A 581 2.28 -39.16 -45.48
N HIS A 582 1.63 -38.74 -46.58
CA HIS A 582 2.26 -38.66 -47.90
C HIS A 582 3.38 -37.62 -47.94
N LEU A 583 3.18 -36.49 -47.27
CA LEU A 583 4.19 -35.44 -47.13
C LEU A 583 5.44 -35.95 -46.39
N ARG A 584 5.28 -36.66 -45.27
CA ARG A 584 6.41 -37.24 -44.52
C ARG A 584 7.22 -38.22 -45.35
N GLN A 585 6.54 -39.10 -46.08
CA GLN A 585 7.19 -40.07 -46.95
C GLN A 585 7.98 -39.35 -48.05
N TYR A 586 7.39 -38.33 -48.67
CA TYR A 586 8.07 -37.51 -49.67
C TYR A 586 9.32 -36.81 -49.13
N LEU A 587 9.22 -36.17 -47.96
CA LEU A 587 10.38 -35.53 -47.33
C LEU A 587 11.44 -36.57 -46.96
N THR A 588 11.07 -37.77 -46.52
CA THR A 588 12.04 -38.82 -46.17
C THR A 588 12.77 -39.36 -47.40
N GLU A 589 12.05 -39.62 -48.49
CA GLU A 589 12.59 -40.26 -49.70
C GLU A 589 13.36 -39.26 -50.59
N TYR A 590 12.90 -38.01 -50.67
CA TYR A 590 13.40 -37.03 -51.64
C TYR A 590 14.14 -35.83 -51.03
N ASN A 591 14.34 -35.73 -49.70
CA ASN A 591 15.01 -34.56 -49.08
C ASN A 591 16.40 -34.27 -49.64
N ASN A 592 17.17 -35.33 -49.90
CA ASN A 592 18.57 -35.23 -50.28
C ASN A 592 18.76 -34.78 -51.75
N ARG A 593 17.67 -34.66 -52.51
CA ARG A 593 17.70 -34.17 -53.90
C ARG A 593 17.59 -32.64 -53.90
N PRO A 594 18.43 -31.94 -54.69
CA PRO A 594 18.40 -30.48 -54.78
C PRO A 594 17.13 -29.91 -55.44
N LEU A 595 16.30 -30.74 -56.09
CA LEU A 595 15.00 -30.34 -56.63
C LEU A 595 14.09 -29.83 -55.52
N LEU A 596 13.54 -28.63 -55.68
CA LEU A 596 12.58 -28.02 -54.73
C LEU A 596 13.08 -28.05 -53.27
N SER A 597 14.40 -27.95 -53.05
CA SER A 597 15.00 -28.10 -51.73
C SER A 597 14.47 -27.07 -50.72
N GLU A 598 14.19 -25.84 -51.14
CA GLU A 598 13.60 -24.81 -50.28
C GLU A 598 12.13 -25.08 -49.97
N GLU A 599 11.35 -25.55 -50.94
CA GLU A 599 9.97 -25.98 -50.67
C GLU A 599 9.92 -27.22 -49.77
N LYS A 600 10.87 -28.15 -49.90
CA LYS A 600 11.05 -29.31 -49.00
C LYS A 600 11.45 -28.87 -47.60
N GLU A 601 12.43 -27.98 -47.47
CA GLU A 601 12.82 -27.38 -46.19
C GLU A 601 11.64 -26.65 -45.56
N LYS A 602 10.89 -25.86 -46.32
CA LYS A 602 9.73 -25.14 -45.80
C LYS A 602 8.58 -26.06 -45.40
N LEU A 603 8.32 -27.11 -46.18
CA LEU A 603 7.36 -28.14 -45.80
C LEU A 603 7.82 -28.91 -44.56
N GLY A 604 9.14 -29.14 -44.41
CA GLY A 604 9.76 -29.68 -43.20
C GLY A 604 9.54 -28.77 -42.00
N GLU A 605 9.79 -27.46 -42.11
CA GLU A 605 9.51 -26.49 -41.05
C GLU A 605 8.02 -26.46 -40.68
N LEU A 606 7.12 -26.44 -41.67
CA LEU A 606 5.67 -26.45 -41.43
C LEU A 606 5.21 -27.75 -40.79
N LEU A 607 5.84 -28.87 -41.15
CA LEU A 607 5.60 -30.18 -40.56
C LEU A 607 6.12 -30.23 -39.12
N ASP A 608 7.31 -29.70 -38.84
CA ASP A 608 7.86 -29.58 -37.49
C ASP A 608 6.99 -28.66 -36.62
N GLN A 609 6.46 -27.57 -37.19
CA GLN A 609 5.49 -26.69 -36.51
C GLN A 609 4.17 -27.40 -36.25
N PHE A 610 3.69 -28.23 -37.19
CA PHE A 610 2.51 -29.08 -37.01
C PHE A 610 2.73 -30.21 -35.99
N ASP A 611 3.95 -30.71 -35.85
CA ASP A 611 4.30 -31.78 -34.91
C ASP A 611 4.50 -31.27 -33.48
N ASN A 612 5.09 -30.09 -33.36
CA ASN A 612 5.27 -29.45 -32.07
C ASN A 612 3.97 -28.76 -31.60
N ASN A 613 3.13 -28.29 -32.53
CA ASN A 613 1.78 -27.72 -32.36
C ASN A 613 1.53 -27.06 -31.00
N THR A 614 2.40 -26.11 -30.64
CA THR A 614 2.31 -25.47 -29.32
C THR A 614 1.26 -24.38 -29.32
N ALA A 615 0.22 -24.53 -28.50
CA ALA A 615 -0.78 -23.49 -28.27
C ALA A 615 -0.58 -22.88 -26.88
N ILE A 616 -0.38 -21.57 -26.81
CA ILE A 616 -0.19 -20.85 -25.56
C ILE A 616 -1.54 -20.35 -25.05
N VAL A 617 -1.92 -20.78 -23.84
CA VAL A 617 -3.17 -20.39 -23.20
C VAL A 617 -2.89 -19.72 -21.87
N SER A 618 -3.23 -18.44 -21.78
CA SER A 618 -3.01 -17.65 -20.56
C SER A 618 -4.28 -17.48 -19.75
N LEU A 619 -4.16 -17.65 -18.44
CA LEU A 619 -5.25 -17.50 -17.48
C LEU A 619 -5.13 -16.16 -16.78
N PHE A 620 -6.19 -15.35 -16.81
CA PHE A 620 -6.29 -14.05 -16.16
C PHE A 620 -7.43 -14.04 -15.13
N GLY A 621 -7.44 -13.03 -14.25
CA GLY A 621 -8.50 -12.85 -13.26
C GLY A 621 -7.97 -12.39 -11.91
N ALA A 622 -8.89 -11.94 -11.06
CA ALA A 622 -8.62 -11.46 -9.70
C ALA A 622 -7.79 -12.44 -8.87
N PHE A 623 -7.16 -11.90 -7.82
CA PHE A 623 -6.54 -12.74 -6.80
C PHE A 623 -7.61 -13.66 -6.17
N SER A 624 -7.26 -14.92 -5.91
CA SER A 624 -8.21 -15.95 -5.42
C SER A 624 -9.41 -16.26 -6.33
N ALA A 625 -9.39 -15.87 -7.61
CA ALA A 625 -10.42 -16.29 -8.57
C ALA A 625 -10.41 -17.81 -8.89
N GLY A 626 -9.35 -18.52 -8.45
CA GLY A 626 -9.18 -19.95 -8.65
C GLY A 626 -8.50 -20.33 -9.98
N LYS A 627 -7.61 -19.48 -10.51
CA LYS A 627 -6.81 -19.74 -11.72
C LYS A 627 -5.95 -21.00 -11.58
N SER A 628 -5.11 -21.08 -10.56
CA SER A 628 -4.23 -22.25 -10.32
C SER A 628 -5.06 -23.51 -10.04
N SER A 629 -6.20 -23.39 -9.34
CA SER A 629 -7.15 -24.50 -9.15
C SER A 629 -7.77 -24.98 -10.48
N PHE A 630 -8.07 -24.06 -11.40
CA PHE A 630 -8.56 -24.38 -12.74
C PHE A 630 -7.49 -25.09 -13.58
N ILE A 631 -6.24 -24.63 -13.52
CA ILE A 631 -5.10 -25.31 -14.15
C ILE A 631 -4.94 -26.73 -13.60
N ASN A 632 -4.94 -26.89 -12.28
CA ASN A 632 -4.85 -28.21 -11.66
C ASN A 632 -6.00 -29.13 -12.12
N ALA A 633 -7.22 -28.60 -12.23
CA ALA A 633 -8.36 -29.34 -12.76
C ALA A 633 -8.19 -29.73 -14.24
N MET A 634 -7.64 -28.86 -15.09
CA MET A 634 -7.29 -29.21 -16.48
C MET A 634 -6.19 -30.29 -16.53
N LEU A 635 -5.13 -30.14 -15.76
CA LEU A 635 -4.00 -31.06 -15.73
C LEU A 635 -4.34 -32.43 -15.09
N GLY A 636 -5.36 -32.49 -14.24
CA GLY A 636 -5.81 -33.69 -13.55
C GLY A 636 -5.03 -34.02 -12.27
N GLY A 637 -4.30 -33.06 -11.70
CA GLY A 637 -3.51 -33.23 -10.49
C GLY A 637 -3.18 -31.91 -9.79
N ASP A 638 -2.81 -31.99 -8.51
CA ASP A 638 -2.42 -30.85 -7.69
C ASP A 638 -0.96 -30.46 -7.97
N ILE A 639 -0.73 -29.66 -9.01
CA ILE A 639 0.61 -29.37 -9.58
C ILE A 639 1.08 -27.98 -9.19
N LEU A 640 0.23 -26.97 -9.40
CA LEU A 640 0.51 -25.61 -8.94
C LEU A 640 0.02 -25.45 -7.49
N PRO A 641 0.80 -24.78 -6.62
CA PRO A 641 0.35 -24.46 -5.27
C PRO A 641 -0.85 -23.50 -5.33
N VAL A 642 -1.82 -23.73 -4.46
CA VAL A 642 -2.99 -22.85 -4.29
C VAL A 642 -2.80 -22.10 -2.97
N SER A 643 -2.59 -20.78 -3.02
CA SER A 643 -2.38 -19.94 -1.83
C SER A 643 -3.50 -18.90 -1.66
N PRO A 644 -4.08 -18.74 -0.46
CA PRO A 644 -5.03 -17.67 -0.14
C PRO A 644 -4.33 -16.33 0.16
N HIS A 645 -3.00 -16.28 0.22
CA HIS A 645 -2.23 -15.05 0.40
C HIS A 645 -1.79 -14.48 -0.95
N PRO A 646 -1.71 -13.14 -1.12
CA PRO A 646 -1.29 -12.49 -2.37
C PRO A 646 0.20 -12.76 -2.68
N THR A 647 0.51 -14.00 -3.03
CA THR A 647 1.86 -14.51 -3.25
C THR A 647 1.91 -15.20 -4.61
N THR A 648 2.01 -14.40 -5.67
CA THR A 648 2.71 -14.76 -6.92
C THR A 648 2.71 -13.55 -7.87
N SER A 649 3.83 -12.82 -7.89
CA SER A 649 4.18 -11.97 -9.02
C SER A 649 4.82 -12.74 -10.17
N ALA A 650 5.12 -14.02 -9.96
CA ALA A 650 5.73 -14.89 -10.95
C ALA A 650 4.68 -15.48 -11.89
N VAL A 651 5.02 -15.47 -13.18
CA VAL A 651 4.29 -16.23 -14.21
C VAL A 651 4.63 -17.70 -14.05
N ASN A 652 3.62 -18.59 -14.04
CA ASN A 652 3.85 -20.04 -14.07
C ASN A 652 3.50 -20.58 -15.45
N LYS A 653 4.47 -21.15 -16.17
CA LYS A 653 4.29 -21.82 -17.46
C LYS A 653 4.32 -23.32 -17.26
N ILE A 654 3.33 -24.04 -17.78
CA ILE A 654 3.26 -25.50 -17.74
C ILE A 654 3.36 -26.01 -19.17
N ARG A 655 4.39 -26.80 -19.45
CA ARG A 655 4.67 -27.33 -20.80
C ARG A 655 5.16 -28.76 -20.75
N LYS A 656 5.24 -29.40 -21.92
CA LYS A 656 5.74 -30.76 -22.11
C LYS A 656 7.19 -30.90 -21.60
N SER A 657 7.53 -32.07 -21.05
CA SER A 657 8.93 -32.42 -20.77
C SER A 657 9.76 -32.53 -22.05
N ASN A 658 11.07 -32.32 -21.96
CA ASN A 658 12.00 -32.49 -23.09
C ASN A 658 13.21 -33.35 -22.69
N ASP A 659 14.18 -33.52 -23.60
CA ASP A 659 15.37 -34.35 -23.35
C ASP A 659 16.24 -33.84 -22.19
N THR A 660 16.12 -32.55 -21.86
CA THR A 660 16.88 -31.90 -20.78
C THR A 660 16.14 -31.98 -19.44
N TYR A 661 14.83 -31.75 -19.44
CA TYR A 661 14.01 -31.63 -18.24
C TYR A 661 12.88 -32.66 -18.25
N SER A 662 12.98 -33.63 -17.35
CA SER A 662 12.02 -34.72 -17.20
C SER A 662 10.68 -34.27 -16.64
N HIS A 663 9.68 -35.15 -16.73
CA HIS A 663 8.40 -34.97 -16.07
C HIS A 663 8.56 -34.69 -14.56
N GLY A 664 7.88 -33.68 -14.05
CA GLY A 664 7.91 -33.30 -12.64
C GLY A 664 9.07 -32.37 -12.26
N THR A 665 9.75 -31.78 -13.23
CA THR A 665 10.81 -30.78 -13.01
C THR A 665 10.23 -29.36 -13.07
N ALA A 666 10.55 -28.51 -12.10
CA ALA A 666 10.24 -27.08 -12.13
C ALA A 666 11.54 -26.26 -12.24
N LEU A 667 11.55 -25.29 -13.15
CA LEU A 667 12.65 -24.36 -13.35
C LEU A 667 12.22 -22.98 -12.90
N ILE A 668 12.94 -22.43 -11.92
CA ILE A 668 12.66 -21.12 -11.35
C ILE A 668 13.70 -20.16 -11.91
N GLN A 669 13.24 -19.18 -12.69
CA GLN A 669 14.09 -18.11 -13.20
C GLN A 669 14.06 -16.92 -12.24
N ILE A 670 15.24 -16.51 -11.78
CA ILE A 670 15.41 -15.37 -10.88
C ILE A 670 15.53 -14.09 -11.68
N LYS A 671 14.90 -13.01 -11.19
CA LYS A 671 14.96 -11.68 -11.80
C LYS A 671 16.40 -11.19 -11.96
N GLU A 672 16.62 -10.42 -13.02
CA GLU A 672 17.88 -9.73 -13.27
C GLU A 672 18.01 -8.51 -12.34
N GLU A 673 19.24 -8.11 -12.04
CA GLU A 673 19.50 -6.99 -11.12
C GLU A 673 18.92 -5.66 -11.63
N GLU A 674 19.03 -5.41 -12.94
CA GLU A 674 18.46 -4.23 -13.59
C GLU A 674 16.93 -4.20 -13.45
N PHE A 675 16.28 -5.34 -13.69
CA PHE A 675 14.83 -5.48 -13.51
C PHE A 675 14.40 -5.24 -12.05
N LEU A 676 15.13 -5.81 -11.08
CA LEU A 676 14.87 -5.57 -9.66
C LEU A 676 15.01 -4.09 -9.30
N ASN A 677 16.02 -3.42 -9.86
CA ASN A 677 16.27 -2.01 -9.61
C ASN A 677 15.14 -1.11 -10.15
N ASP A 678 14.66 -1.37 -11.36
CA ASP A 678 13.56 -0.61 -11.96
C ASP A 678 12.23 -0.88 -11.24
N GLU A 679 12.03 -2.11 -10.77
CA GLU A 679 10.89 -2.45 -9.92
C GLU A 679 10.94 -1.67 -8.60
N ILE A 680 12.10 -1.60 -7.94
CA ILE A 680 12.28 -0.84 -6.69
C ILE A 680 11.98 0.64 -6.90
N LYS A 681 12.51 1.26 -7.97
CA LYS A 681 12.26 2.67 -8.30
C LYS A 681 10.77 2.94 -8.52
N THR A 682 10.11 2.07 -9.29
CA THR A 682 8.68 2.20 -9.59
C THR A 682 7.84 2.11 -8.32
N VAL A 683 8.10 1.09 -7.51
CA VAL A 683 7.37 0.84 -6.26
C VAL A 683 7.66 1.92 -5.21
N SER A 684 8.89 2.45 -5.13
CA SER A 684 9.23 3.51 -4.18
C SER A 684 8.63 4.85 -4.55
N ARG A 685 8.43 5.12 -5.85
CA ARG A 685 7.80 6.35 -6.34
C ARG A 685 6.36 6.48 -5.85
N GLU A 686 5.65 5.36 -5.73
CA GLU A 686 4.30 5.30 -5.13
C GLU A 686 4.27 5.66 -3.64
N LEU A 687 5.44 5.73 -2.98
CA LEU A 687 5.62 6.26 -1.62
C LEU A 687 6.20 7.69 -1.60
N GLY A 688 6.34 8.34 -2.75
CA GLY A 688 7.08 9.59 -2.89
C GLY A 688 8.56 9.46 -2.51
N LYS A 689 9.17 8.29 -2.75
CA LYS A 689 10.58 8.00 -2.49
C LYS A 689 11.29 7.66 -3.78
N ASP A 690 12.57 8.02 -3.83
CA ASP A 690 13.49 7.63 -4.90
C ASP A 690 14.47 6.62 -4.29
N LEU A 691 14.15 5.33 -4.45
CA LEU A 691 14.98 4.22 -3.98
C LEU A 691 15.47 3.41 -5.19
N ASP A 692 16.65 2.85 -5.01
CA ASP A 692 17.31 1.90 -5.90
C ASP A 692 17.75 0.68 -5.08
N ILE A 693 18.30 -0.33 -5.73
CA ILE A 693 18.70 -1.58 -5.06
C ILE A 693 19.69 -1.35 -3.90
N HIS A 694 20.58 -0.35 -4.02
CA HIS A 694 21.59 -0.04 -3.02
C HIS A 694 21.06 0.78 -1.83
N SER A 695 20.20 1.75 -2.09
CA SER A 695 19.57 2.61 -1.08
C SER A 695 18.47 1.85 -0.33
N LEU A 696 17.80 0.89 -0.98
CA LEU A 696 16.82 0.02 -0.33
C LEU A 696 17.44 -0.78 0.83
N GLU A 697 18.68 -1.27 0.73
CA GLU A 697 19.34 -1.99 1.82
C GLU A 697 19.41 -1.18 3.13
N LYS A 698 19.56 0.15 3.01
CA LYS A 698 19.67 1.07 4.15
C LYS A 698 18.35 1.74 4.51
N TRP A 699 17.30 1.52 3.72
CA TRP A 699 15.99 2.08 3.94
C TRP A 699 15.36 1.55 5.23
N LYS A 700 14.82 2.46 6.06
CA LYS A 700 14.12 2.09 7.30
C LYS A 700 12.63 2.01 7.00
N LYS A 701 12.02 0.87 7.34
CA LYS A 701 10.56 0.69 7.21
C LYS A 701 9.84 1.80 7.99
N PRO A 702 9.02 2.64 7.32
CA PRO A 702 8.31 3.73 7.97
C PRO A 702 7.21 3.21 8.90
N SER A 703 6.76 4.07 9.82
CA SER A 703 5.64 3.75 10.72
C SER A 703 4.34 3.65 9.93
N LEU A 704 3.69 2.49 9.99
CA LEU A 704 2.46 2.19 9.26
C LEU A 704 1.23 2.96 9.79
N ALA A 705 1.31 3.55 10.99
CA ALA A 705 0.18 4.15 11.68
C ALA A 705 -0.39 5.43 11.02
N ASN A 706 0.40 6.09 10.16
CA ASN A 706 0.00 7.34 9.50
C ASN A 706 -0.07 7.21 7.96
N MET A 707 -0.06 5.97 7.44
CA MET A 707 -0.04 5.69 6.00
C MET A 707 -1.42 5.23 5.52
N THR A 708 -1.78 5.61 4.30
CA THR A 708 -2.93 5.01 3.61
C THR A 708 -2.69 3.52 3.34
N ASP A 709 -3.76 2.76 3.11
CA ASP A 709 -3.71 1.30 2.90
C ASP A 709 -2.88 0.96 1.65
N TYR A 710 -3.02 1.79 0.62
CA TYR A 710 -2.17 1.84 -0.57
C TYR A 710 -0.68 1.92 -0.19
N GLN A 711 -0.28 2.96 0.56
CA GLN A 711 1.11 3.17 0.96
C GLN A 711 1.65 2.04 1.86
N ARG A 712 0.82 1.46 2.74
CA ARG A 712 1.23 0.34 3.60
C ARG A 712 1.62 -0.89 2.76
N THR A 713 0.89 -1.15 1.68
CA THR A 713 1.15 -2.28 0.77
C THR A 713 2.51 -2.15 0.09
N TYR A 714 2.79 -1.01 -0.54
CA TYR A 714 4.09 -0.73 -1.17
C TYR A 714 5.24 -0.76 -0.18
N ALA A 715 5.05 -0.17 1.02
CA ALA A 715 6.06 -0.17 2.05
C ALA A 715 6.36 -1.59 2.59
N SER A 716 5.34 -2.46 2.65
CA SER A 716 5.54 -3.87 3.03
C SER A 716 6.29 -4.63 1.94
N TYR A 717 5.92 -4.45 0.67
CA TYR A 717 6.59 -5.10 -0.45
C TYR A 717 8.08 -4.72 -0.55
N LEU A 718 8.40 -3.42 -0.47
CA LEU A 718 9.80 -2.95 -0.44
C LEU A 718 10.59 -3.55 0.72
N TYR A 719 9.93 -3.71 1.88
CA TYR A 719 10.56 -4.35 3.02
C TYR A 719 10.82 -5.84 2.78
N THR A 720 9.89 -6.56 2.17
CA THR A 720 10.08 -7.97 1.79
C THR A 720 11.24 -8.10 0.79
N LEU A 721 11.29 -7.28 -0.26
CA LEU A 721 12.43 -7.24 -1.19
C LEU A 721 13.74 -6.94 -0.47
N GLN A 722 13.74 -5.97 0.45
CA GLN A 722 14.91 -5.63 1.25
C GLN A 722 15.42 -6.83 2.06
N GLN A 723 14.52 -7.59 2.72
CA GLN A 723 14.93 -8.79 3.47
C GLN A 723 15.50 -9.86 2.56
N SER A 724 14.89 -10.03 1.38
CA SER A 724 15.26 -11.05 0.40
C SER A 724 16.66 -10.80 -0.18
N ILE A 725 16.95 -9.53 -0.51
CA ILE A 725 18.27 -9.08 -0.96
C ILE A 725 19.31 -9.23 0.16
N LYS A 726 19.01 -8.76 1.39
CA LYS A 726 19.93 -8.86 2.54
C LYS A 726 20.32 -10.29 2.89
N LYS A 727 19.39 -11.23 2.76
CA LYS A 727 19.60 -12.65 3.06
C LYS A 727 20.31 -13.39 1.92
N ASN A 728 20.51 -12.75 0.75
CA ASN A 728 21.04 -13.38 -0.46
C ASN A 728 20.33 -14.71 -0.79
N ILE A 729 18.99 -14.68 -0.79
CA ILE A 729 18.15 -15.89 -0.99
C ILE A 729 18.45 -16.57 -2.33
N ALA A 730 18.67 -15.79 -3.39
CA ALA A 730 19.01 -16.29 -4.72
C ALA A 730 19.93 -15.31 -5.46
N THR A 731 20.70 -15.81 -6.44
CA THR A 731 21.56 -14.97 -7.29
C THR A 731 20.73 -14.39 -8.45
N PRO A 732 20.82 -13.08 -8.74
CA PRO A 732 20.14 -12.49 -9.90
C PRO A 732 20.51 -13.18 -11.22
N ASN A 733 19.55 -13.28 -12.14
CA ASN A 733 19.69 -13.97 -13.44
C ASN A 733 20.10 -15.46 -13.37
N SER A 734 19.98 -16.10 -12.20
CA SER A 734 20.20 -17.54 -12.08
C SER A 734 18.94 -18.34 -12.41
N GLN A 735 19.14 -19.60 -12.77
CA GLN A 735 18.08 -20.60 -12.90
C GLN A 735 18.25 -21.66 -11.82
N ILE A 736 17.16 -22.00 -11.15
CA ILE A 736 17.13 -22.97 -10.07
C ILE A 736 16.21 -24.11 -10.49
N GLU A 737 16.78 -25.30 -10.62
CA GLU A 737 16.02 -26.51 -10.90
C GLU A 737 15.60 -27.17 -9.59
N VAL A 738 14.30 -27.44 -9.45
CA VAL A 738 13.73 -28.14 -8.30
C VAL A 738 12.75 -29.23 -8.74
N PRO A 739 12.63 -30.33 -7.99
CA PRO A 739 11.48 -31.23 -8.11
C PRO A 739 10.18 -30.47 -7.85
N LEU A 740 9.10 -30.86 -8.54
CA LEU A 740 7.78 -30.24 -8.42
C LEU A 740 7.29 -30.17 -6.97
N GLU A 741 7.58 -31.18 -6.13
CA GLU A 741 7.16 -31.20 -4.73
C GLU A 741 7.82 -30.11 -3.88
N LYS A 742 8.93 -29.51 -4.36
CA LYS A 742 9.64 -28.41 -3.69
C LYS A 742 9.30 -27.05 -4.26
N LEU A 743 8.42 -26.97 -5.27
CA LEU A 743 8.02 -25.70 -5.86
C LEU A 743 7.28 -24.83 -4.83
N GLU A 744 6.47 -25.44 -3.97
CA GLU A 744 5.71 -24.73 -2.93
C GLU A 744 6.62 -23.93 -1.99
N GLU A 745 7.79 -24.45 -1.63
CA GLU A 745 8.78 -23.77 -0.77
C GLU A 745 9.29 -22.44 -1.38
N TRP A 746 9.20 -22.28 -2.69
CA TRP A 746 9.64 -21.09 -3.43
C TRP A 746 8.52 -20.11 -3.70
N VAL A 747 7.32 -20.63 -3.96
CA VAL A 747 6.18 -19.85 -4.42
C VAL A 747 5.32 -19.36 -3.25
N ALA A 748 5.28 -20.08 -2.12
CA ALA A 748 4.49 -19.72 -0.95
C ALA A 748 5.18 -18.68 -0.03
N GLU A 749 6.51 -18.72 0.09
CA GLU A 749 7.26 -17.77 0.91
C GLU A 749 7.49 -16.45 0.18
N GLU A 750 6.90 -15.35 0.68
CA GLU A 750 6.93 -14.04 0.00
C GLU A 750 8.35 -13.49 -0.25
N GLU A 751 9.31 -13.79 0.64
CA GLU A 751 10.72 -13.41 0.47
C GLU A 751 11.40 -14.13 -0.72
N LYS A 752 10.96 -15.34 -1.07
CA LYS A 752 11.46 -16.05 -2.26
C LYS A 752 10.66 -15.64 -3.49
N ALA A 753 9.33 -15.64 -3.38
CA ALA A 753 8.42 -15.39 -4.49
C ALA A 753 8.64 -14.02 -5.15
N CYS A 754 9.01 -12.98 -4.38
CA CYS A 754 9.28 -11.65 -4.93
C CYS A 754 10.52 -11.57 -5.84
N LEU A 755 11.45 -12.53 -5.75
CA LEU A 755 12.65 -12.63 -6.59
C LEU A 755 12.43 -13.41 -7.89
N ILE A 756 11.32 -14.14 -8.01
CA ILE A 756 11.05 -15.01 -9.14
C ILE A 756 10.50 -14.18 -10.31
N LYS A 757 11.12 -14.35 -11.49
CA LYS A 757 10.67 -13.78 -12.77
C LYS A 757 9.58 -14.68 -13.38
N GLU A 758 9.91 -15.95 -13.56
CA GLU A 758 9.01 -16.98 -14.08
C GLU A 758 9.33 -18.36 -13.50
N VAL A 759 8.32 -19.21 -13.43
CA VAL A 759 8.43 -20.64 -13.12
C VAL A 759 8.02 -21.41 -14.36
N ILE A 760 8.84 -22.35 -14.80
CA ILE A 760 8.52 -23.27 -15.89
C ILE A 760 8.41 -24.67 -15.32
N VAL A 761 7.21 -25.23 -15.34
CA VAL A 761 6.91 -26.59 -14.92
C VAL A 761 6.88 -27.51 -16.15
N HIS A 762 7.78 -28.48 -16.18
CA HIS A 762 7.80 -29.56 -17.17
C HIS A 762 6.92 -30.71 -16.68
N TYR A 763 5.69 -30.77 -17.18
CA TYR A 763 4.68 -31.74 -16.78
C TYR A 763 4.04 -32.40 -18.01
N ASN A 764 3.82 -33.71 -17.93
CA ASN A 764 3.26 -34.50 -19.03
C ASN A 764 1.85 -34.92 -18.63
N CYS A 765 0.87 -34.39 -19.37
CA CYS A 765 -0.53 -34.77 -19.26
C CYS A 765 -1.16 -34.78 -20.66
N SER A 766 -2.43 -35.15 -20.78
CA SER A 766 -3.15 -35.15 -22.06
C SER A 766 -3.02 -33.82 -22.80
N TRP A 767 -3.05 -32.70 -22.07
CA TRP A 767 -2.96 -31.35 -22.62
C TRP A 767 -1.55 -30.99 -23.10
N THR A 768 -0.53 -31.13 -22.24
CA THR A 768 0.84 -30.75 -22.63
C THR A 768 1.43 -31.70 -23.68
N LEU A 769 1.02 -32.98 -23.68
CA LEU A 769 1.39 -33.92 -24.75
C LEU A 769 0.71 -33.60 -26.08
N ALA A 770 -0.49 -33.01 -26.04
CA ALA A 770 -1.19 -32.53 -27.24
C ALA A 770 -0.59 -31.22 -27.80
N GLY A 771 0.33 -30.57 -27.06
CA GLY A 771 0.98 -29.31 -27.45
C GLY A 771 0.49 -28.09 -26.65
N LEU A 772 -0.37 -28.24 -25.65
CA LEU A 772 -0.82 -27.09 -24.86
C LEU A 772 0.28 -26.60 -23.91
N GLU A 773 0.58 -25.30 -23.95
CA GLU A 773 1.31 -24.60 -22.90
C GLU A 773 0.33 -23.73 -22.11
N LEU A 774 0.17 -24.04 -20.82
CA LEU A 774 -0.70 -23.27 -19.91
C LEU A 774 0.12 -22.22 -19.17
N VAL A 775 -0.38 -21.00 -19.09
CA VAL A 775 0.28 -19.89 -18.41
C VAL A 775 -0.63 -19.34 -17.32
N ASP A 776 -0.26 -19.54 -16.06
CA ASP A 776 -0.89 -18.87 -14.91
C ASP A 776 -0.30 -17.45 -14.81
N THR A 777 -1.11 -16.44 -15.11
CA THR A 777 -0.67 -15.05 -15.00
C THR A 777 -0.94 -14.52 -13.59
N PRO A 778 -0.09 -13.62 -13.06
CA PRO A 778 -0.37 -12.96 -11.79
C PRO A 778 -1.74 -12.27 -11.76
N GLY A 779 -2.37 -12.20 -10.59
CA GLY A 779 -3.70 -11.58 -10.46
C GLY A 779 -3.71 -10.09 -10.84
N VAL A 780 -4.72 -9.67 -11.61
CA VAL A 780 -4.81 -8.30 -12.17
C VAL A 780 -5.21 -7.22 -11.17
N ASN A 781 -5.77 -7.63 -10.02
CA ASN A 781 -6.11 -6.76 -8.89
C ASN A 781 -4.92 -6.41 -7.99
N SER A 782 -3.71 -6.78 -8.39
CA SER A 782 -2.53 -6.35 -7.66
C SER A 782 -2.38 -4.84 -7.80
N ILE A 783 -2.31 -4.15 -6.67
CA ILE A 783 -2.04 -2.72 -6.56
C ILE A 783 -0.76 -2.31 -7.31
N HIS A 784 0.14 -3.25 -7.64
CA HIS A 784 1.43 -3.00 -8.25
C HIS A 784 1.37 -2.93 -9.79
N GLY A 785 1.82 -1.82 -10.37
CA GLY A 785 1.94 -1.63 -11.84
C GLY A 785 2.73 -2.72 -12.59
N ARG A 786 3.59 -3.48 -11.89
CA ARG A 786 4.39 -4.59 -12.44
C ARG A 786 3.58 -5.74 -13.05
N HIS A 787 2.40 -6.04 -12.52
CA HIS A 787 1.64 -7.22 -12.95
C HIS A 787 0.90 -6.96 -14.26
N THR A 788 0.72 -5.69 -14.62
CA THR A 788 0.01 -5.35 -15.85
C THR A 788 0.89 -5.54 -17.10
N ASN A 789 2.18 -5.20 -17.05
CA ASN A 789 3.05 -5.36 -18.23
C ASN A 789 3.17 -6.82 -18.63
N VAL A 790 3.42 -7.66 -17.63
CA VAL A 790 3.42 -9.13 -17.77
C VAL A 790 2.08 -9.62 -18.33
N ALA A 791 0.96 -9.08 -17.86
CA ALA A 791 -0.36 -9.42 -18.35
C ALA A 791 -0.56 -9.08 -19.85
N PHE A 792 -0.12 -7.91 -20.31
CA PHE A 792 -0.22 -7.51 -21.71
C PHE A 792 0.75 -8.27 -22.63
N ASP A 793 1.95 -8.60 -22.16
CA ASP A 793 2.88 -9.46 -22.90
C ASP A 793 2.25 -10.83 -23.17
N HIS A 794 1.60 -11.41 -22.15
CA HIS A 794 0.87 -12.66 -22.30
C HIS A 794 -0.38 -12.53 -23.18
N LEU A 795 -1.10 -11.41 -23.13
CA LEU A 795 -2.22 -11.15 -24.03
C LEU A 795 -1.79 -11.17 -25.51
N ARG A 796 -0.57 -10.69 -25.82
CA ARG A 796 0.01 -10.71 -27.17
C ARG A 796 0.46 -12.10 -27.60
N GLN A 797 1.13 -12.84 -26.70
CA GLN A 797 1.73 -14.14 -26.99
C GLN A 797 0.73 -15.30 -27.01
N SER A 798 -0.45 -15.13 -26.41
CA SER A 798 -1.42 -16.22 -26.27
C SER A 798 -2.26 -16.44 -27.52
N ASP A 799 -2.55 -17.70 -27.81
CA ASP A 799 -3.51 -18.15 -28.80
C ASP A 799 -4.94 -18.11 -28.24
N ALA A 800 -5.10 -18.38 -26.94
CA ALA A 800 -6.36 -18.21 -26.22
C ALA A 800 -6.15 -17.64 -24.82
N ILE A 801 -7.17 -16.96 -24.31
CA ILE A 801 -7.17 -16.29 -23.02
C ILE A 801 -8.37 -16.75 -22.22
N LEU A 802 -8.13 -17.32 -21.04
CA LEU A 802 -9.17 -17.71 -20.09
C LEU A 802 -9.24 -16.68 -18.96
N TYR A 803 -10.27 -15.85 -18.94
CA TYR A 803 -10.54 -14.95 -17.83
C TYR A 803 -11.38 -15.66 -16.77
N VAL A 804 -10.80 -15.93 -15.61
CA VAL A 804 -11.43 -16.65 -14.49
C VAL A 804 -11.96 -15.66 -13.45
N THR A 805 -13.25 -15.74 -13.17
CA THR A 805 -13.91 -15.06 -12.04
C THR A 805 -14.48 -16.09 -11.08
N TYR A 806 -14.59 -15.74 -9.80
CA TYR A 806 -15.14 -16.63 -8.78
C TYR A 806 -16.65 -16.43 -8.66
N TYR A 807 -17.41 -17.51 -8.43
CA TYR A 807 -18.88 -17.52 -8.38
C TYR A 807 -19.52 -16.41 -7.51
N ASN A 808 -18.90 -16.06 -6.37
CA ASN A 808 -19.43 -15.08 -5.41
C ASN A 808 -18.97 -13.64 -5.63
N HIS A 809 -18.12 -13.36 -6.62
CA HIS A 809 -17.45 -12.07 -6.77
C HIS A 809 -17.90 -11.35 -8.05
N ALA A 810 -18.53 -10.18 -7.89
CA ALA A 810 -18.68 -9.21 -8.97
C ALA A 810 -17.30 -8.62 -9.33
N PHE A 811 -17.08 -8.24 -10.60
CA PHE A 811 -15.82 -7.65 -11.04
C PHE A 811 -15.49 -6.40 -10.20
N SER A 812 -14.30 -6.36 -9.60
CA SER A 812 -13.82 -5.16 -8.94
C SER A 812 -13.64 -4.02 -9.96
N LYS A 813 -13.49 -2.78 -9.50
CA LYS A 813 -13.25 -1.66 -10.42
C LYS A 813 -11.94 -1.83 -11.21
N ALA A 814 -10.92 -2.44 -10.58
CA ALA A 814 -9.67 -2.78 -11.26
C ALA A 814 -9.89 -3.87 -12.34
N ASP A 815 -10.68 -4.90 -12.04
CA ASP A 815 -11.07 -5.93 -13.01
C ASP A 815 -11.82 -5.32 -14.21
N GLN A 816 -12.76 -4.39 -13.98
CA GLN A 816 -13.51 -3.71 -15.03
C GLN A 816 -12.59 -2.91 -15.98
N VAL A 817 -11.65 -2.15 -15.43
CA VAL A 817 -10.68 -1.38 -16.23
C VAL A 817 -9.86 -2.30 -17.11
N PHE A 818 -9.32 -3.37 -16.53
CA PHE A 818 -8.52 -4.34 -17.27
C PHE A 818 -9.33 -5.08 -18.34
N LEU A 819 -10.56 -5.52 -18.02
CA LEU A 819 -11.47 -6.15 -18.97
C LEU A 819 -11.76 -5.24 -20.17
N THR A 820 -11.98 -3.95 -19.91
CA THR A 820 -12.20 -2.95 -20.97
C THR A 820 -11.00 -2.87 -21.92
N GLN A 821 -9.78 -2.89 -21.38
CA GLN A 821 -8.56 -2.85 -22.20
C GLN A 821 -8.34 -4.16 -22.96
N MET A 822 -8.56 -5.30 -22.32
CA MET A 822 -8.49 -6.62 -22.97
C MET A 822 -9.48 -6.72 -24.13
N ALA A 823 -10.74 -6.32 -23.92
CA ALA A 823 -11.77 -6.35 -24.96
C ALA A 823 -11.36 -5.50 -26.17
N ARG A 824 -10.86 -4.28 -25.90
CA ARG A 824 -10.33 -3.38 -26.93
C ARG A 824 -9.14 -3.94 -27.70
N ALA A 825 -8.20 -4.61 -27.03
CA ALA A 825 -7.09 -5.27 -27.70
C ALA A 825 -7.59 -6.45 -28.54
N ASN A 826 -8.56 -7.20 -28.02
CA ASN A 826 -9.11 -8.39 -28.68
C ASN A 826 -9.85 -8.08 -29.99
N GLU A 827 -10.51 -6.92 -30.10
CA GLU A 827 -11.19 -6.46 -31.34
C GLU A 827 -10.27 -6.40 -32.58
N GLN A 828 -8.94 -6.32 -32.41
CA GLN A 828 -8.00 -6.24 -33.53
C GLN A 828 -7.40 -7.59 -33.94
N PHE A 829 -7.56 -8.65 -33.15
CA PHE A 829 -7.07 -9.97 -33.53
C PHE A 829 -7.96 -10.62 -34.62
N GLU A 830 -7.37 -11.53 -35.40
CA GLU A 830 -8.10 -12.23 -36.48
C GLU A 830 -9.19 -13.18 -35.94
N THR A 831 -8.97 -13.73 -34.76
CA THR A 831 -9.91 -14.61 -34.05
C THR A 831 -10.16 -14.04 -32.66
N ASP A 832 -11.39 -14.24 -32.16
CA ASP A 832 -11.68 -13.94 -30.77
C ASP A 832 -10.88 -14.91 -29.89
N LYS A 833 -10.03 -14.37 -29.01
CA LYS A 833 -9.18 -15.15 -28.10
C LYS A 833 -9.78 -15.31 -26.71
N LEU A 834 -10.85 -14.57 -26.36
CA LEU A 834 -11.35 -14.48 -24.99
C LEU A 834 -12.38 -15.56 -24.65
N PHE A 835 -12.15 -16.26 -23.54
CA PHE A 835 -13.09 -17.16 -22.88
C PHE A 835 -13.27 -16.72 -21.44
N PHE A 836 -14.48 -16.77 -20.91
CA PHE A 836 -14.80 -16.32 -19.56
C PHE A 836 -15.28 -17.51 -18.72
N ILE A 837 -14.68 -17.70 -17.55
CA ILE A 837 -14.95 -18.82 -16.66
C ILE A 837 -15.50 -18.29 -15.33
N ILE A 838 -16.74 -18.64 -14.99
CA ILE A 838 -17.29 -18.50 -13.63
C ILE A 838 -16.93 -19.78 -12.88
N ASN A 839 -15.86 -19.72 -12.10
CA ASN A 839 -15.35 -20.85 -11.33
C ASN A 839 -16.13 -21.02 -10.01
N ALA A 840 -16.06 -22.21 -9.42
CA ALA A 840 -16.78 -22.64 -8.22
C ALA A 840 -18.31 -22.64 -8.40
N SER A 841 -18.79 -23.04 -9.58
CA SER A 841 -20.24 -23.18 -9.85
C SER A 841 -20.95 -24.20 -8.95
N ASP A 842 -20.22 -25.13 -8.31
CA ASP A 842 -20.73 -26.05 -7.30
C ASP A 842 -21.21 -25.33 -6.01
N LEU A 843 -20.94 -24.04 -5.89
CA LEU A 843 -21.48 -23.19 -4.83
C LEU A 843 -22.95 -22.81 -5.04
N ALA A 844 -23.47 -22.89 -6.28
CA ALA A 844 -24.87 -22.61 -6.55
C ALA A 844 -25.78 -23.57 -5.80
N THR A 845 -26.83 -23.03 -5.18
CA THR A 845 -27.83 -23.84 -4.47
C THR A 845 -28.74 -24.57 -5.44
N ASP A 846 -29.07 -23.92 -6.56
CA ASP A 846 -29.85 -24.50 -7.65
C ASP A 846 -29.44 -23.91 -9.02
N LYS A 847 -30.01 -24.46 -10.11
CA LYS A 847 -29.75 -24.02 -11.48
C LYS A 847 -30.19 -22.58 -11.76
N ARG A 848 -31.18 -22.06 -11.01
CA ARG A 848 -31.73 -20.72 -11.19
C ARG A 848 -30.77 -19.67 -10.65
N GLU A 849 -30.20 -19.92 -9.46
CA GLU A 849 -29.15 -19.08 -8.87
C GLU A 849 -27.94 -18.99 -9.80
N LEU A 850 -27.50 -20.14 -10.34
CA LEU A 850 -26.40 -20.21 -11.31
C LEU A 850 -26.69 -19.37 -12.56
N GLN A 851 -27.92 -19.43 -13.09
CA GLN A 851 -28.31 -18.65 -14.26
C GLN A 851 -28.35 -17.14 -13.97
N GLY A 852 -28.80 -16.74 -12.77
CA GLY A 852 -28.75 -15.35 -12.34
C GLY A 852 -27.31 -14.82 -12.34
N VAL A 853 -26.36 -15.59 -11.79
CA VAL A 853 -24.93 -15.22 -11.77
C VAL A 853 -24.38 -15.11 -13.19
N LYS A 854 -24.69 -16.08 -14.05
CA LYS A 854 -24.30 -16.04 -15.47
C LYS A 854 -24.76 -14.76 -16.15
N ASN A 855 -26.04 -14.41 -16.01
CA ASN A 855 -26.59 -13.21 -16.62
C ASN A 855 -25.93 -11.93 -16.09
N HIS A 856 -25.74 -11.83 -14.77
CA HIS A 856 -25.07 -10.68 -14.18
C HIS A 856 -23.63 -10.52 -14.67
N VAL A 857 -22.86 -11.61 -14.72
CA VAL A 857 -21.49 -11.59 -15.25
C VAL A 857 -21.49 -11.24 -16.74
N GLN A 858 -22.42 -11.78 -17.52
CA GLN A 858 -22.59 -11.46 -18.93
C GLN A 858 -22.90 -9.98 -19.16
N ASP A 859 -23.85 -9.40 -18.42
CA ASP A 859 -24.20 -7.98 -18.50
C ASP A 859 -22.98 -7.10 -18.16
N GLN A 860 -22.21 -7.47 -17.14
CA GLN A 860 -20.99 -6.77 -16.80
C GLN A 860 -19.93 -6.88 -17.91
N LEU A 861 -19.75 -8.05 -18.53
CA LEU A 861 -18.81 -8.22 -19.65
C LEU A 861 -19.20 -7.34 -20.85
N ILE A 862 -20.50 -7.29 -21.18
CA ILE A 862 -21.03 -6.42 -22.24
C ILE A 862 -20.81 -4.94 -21.91
N GLN A 863 -21.07 -4.52 -20.67
CA GLN A 863 -20.81 -3.15 -20.21
C GLN A 863 -19.32 -2.76 -20.32
N ASN A 864 -18.41 -3.73 -20.19
CA ASN A 864 -16.97 -3.54 -20.34
C ASN A 864 -16.48 -3.74 -21.80
N GLY A 865 -17.38 -3.83 -22.78
CA GLY A 865 -17.03 -3.86 -24.21
C GLY A 865 -16.90 -5.24 -24.83
N VAL A 866 -17.22 -6.32 -24.10
CA VAL A 866 -17.25 -7.69 -24.66
C VAL A 866 -18.63 -7.97 -25.26
N GLN A 867 -18.76 -7.85 -26.58
CA GLN A 867 -20.06 -7.96 -27.26
C GLN A 867 -20.69 -9.36 -27.16
N GLU A 868 -19.91 -10.43 -27.41
CA GLU A 868 -20.38 -11.83 -27.41
C GLU A 868 -19.51 -12.70 -26.48
N PRO A 869 -19.70 -12.62 -25.14
CA PRO A 869 -18.83 -13.32 -24.19
C PRO A 869 -19.03 -14.84 -24.25
N ARG A 870 -17.96 -15.59 -24.56
CA ARG A 870 -17.91 -17.06 -24.40
C ARG A 870 -17.81 -17.46 -22.93
N LEU A 871 -18.96 -17.47 -22.24
CA LEU A 871 -19.06 -17.54 -20.76
C LEU A 871 -19.46 -18.91 -20.20
N PHE A 872 -18.52 -19.64 -19.59
CA PHE A 872 -18.74 -20.97 -19.01
C PHE A 872 -18.83 -20.90 -17.49
N ALA A 873 -19.79 -21.59 -16.87
CA ALA A 873 -19.83 -21.75 -15.42
C ALA A 873 -19.40 -23.15 -15.01
N LEU A 874 -18.26 -23.25 -14.32
CA LEU A 874 -17.52 -24.48 -14.09
C LEU A 874 -17.12 -24.63 -12.62
N SER A 875 -16.90 -25.87 -12.17
CA SER A 875 -16.31 -26.15 -10.87
C SER A 875 -14.97 -26.86 -11.07
N SER A 876 -13.86 -26.14 -10.84
CA SER A 876 -12.52 -26.76 -10.86
C SER A 876 -12.42 -27.92 -9.87
N LYS A 877 -13.08 -27.80 -8.71
CA LYS A 877 -13.10 -28.84 -7.69
C LYS A 877 -13.76 -30.12 -8.20
N SER A 878 -14.95 -30.02 -8.79
CA SER A 878 -15.65 -31.17 -9.36
C SER A 878 -14.90 -31.72 -10.58
N GLY A 879 -14.35 -30.85 -11.43
CA GLY A 879 -13.52 -31.25 -12.59
C GLY A 879 -12.29 -32.08 -12.19
N LEU A 880 -11.55 -31.65 -11.17
CA LEU A 880 -10.42 -32.40 -10.63
C LEU A 880 -10.86 -33.73 -10.01
N ASN A 881 -11.93 -33.72 -9.20
CA ASN A 881 -12.43 -34.92 -8.54
C ASN A 881 -12.87 -35.99 -9.53
N VAL A 882 -13.56 -35.60 -10.61
CA VAL A 882 -13.96 -36.49 -11.70
C VAL A 882 -12.75 -37.18 -12.35
N LYS A 883 -11.60 -36.52 -12.44
CA LYS A 883 -10.35 -37.09 -12.98
C LYS A 883 -9.63 -37.99 -11.98
N GLN A 884 -9.67 -37.67 -10.69
CA GLN A 884 -8.97 -38.42 -9.64
C GLN A 884 -9.74 -39.66 -9.15
N THR A 885 -11.06 -39.54 -8.95
CA THR A 885 -11.87 -40.60 -8.30
C THR A 885 -12.84 -41.31 -9.25
N SER A 886 -12.95 -40.85 -10.50
CA SER A 886 -13.95 -41.32 -11.48
C SER A 886 -15.41 -41.16 -11.05
N THR A 887 -15.69 -40.39 -9.99
CA THR A 887 -17.06 -40.12 -9.51
C THR A 887 -17.67 -38.99 -10.35
N THR A 888 -18.79 -39.25 -11.04
CA THR A 888 -19.47 -38.27 -11.89
C THR A 888 -20.39 -37.35 -11.09
N SER A 889 -20.27 -36.04 -11.32
CA SER A 889 -21.23 -35.00 -10.91
C SER A 889 -21.59 -34.14 -12.12
N GLU A 890 -22.75 -33.47 -12.07
CA GLU A 890 -23.21 -32.60 -13.17
C GLU A 890 -22.20 -31.48 -13.47
N GLU A 891 -21.60 -30.89 -12.43
CA GLU A 891 -20.58 -29.84 -12.58
C GLU A 891 -19.26 -30.39 -13.14
N GLY A 892 -18.93 -31.63 -12.80
CA GLY A 892 -17.76 -32.31 -13.35
C GLY A 892 -17.93 -32.73 -14.81
N GLU A 893 -19.16 -33.07 -15.23
CA GLU A 893 -19.51 -33.25 -16.64
C GLU A 893 -19.47 -31.93 -17.41
N ALA A 894 -19.97 -30.83 -16.83
CA ALA A 894 -19.84 -29.50 -17.43
C ALA A 894 -18.37 -29.11 -17.67
N PHE A 895 -17.46 -29.44 -16.73
CA PHE A 895 -16.02 -29.24 -16.91
C PHE A 895 -15.47 -30.06 -18.08
N ARG A 896 -15.84 -31.34 -18.20
CA ARG A 896 -15.44 -32.19 -19.34
C ARG A 896 -15.97 -31.67 -20.69
N SER A 897 -17.21 -31.20 -20.72
CA SER A 897 -17.80 -30.61 -21.93
C SER A 897 -17.07 -29.34 -22.35
N PHE A 898 -16.68 -28.49 -21.39
CA PHE A 898 -15.80 -27.36 -21.67
C PHE A 898 -14.44 -27.82 -22.21
N GLU A 899 -13.78 -28.81 -21.59
CA GLU A 899 -12.49 -29.30 -22.05
C GLU A 899 -12.55 -29.84 -23.49
N GLN A 900 -13.63 -30.56 -23.82
CA GLN A 900 -13.86 -31.02 -25.19
C GLN A 900 -14.04 -29.82 -26.12
N TYR A 901 -14.96 -28.90 -25.82
CA TYR A 901 -15.18 -27.70 -26.63
C TYR A 901 -13.87 -26.92 -26.85
N PHE A 902 -13.14 -26.64 -25.77
CA PHE A 902 -11.89 -25.88 -25.78
C PHE A 902 -10.79 -26.57 -26.61
N SER A 903 -10.63 -27.90 -26.45
CA SER A 903 -9.67 -28.67 -27.25
C SER A 903 -9.97 -28.56 -28.74
N HIS A 904 -11.23 -28.72 -29.14
CA HIS A 904 -11.60 -28.67 -30.56
C HIS A 904 -11.46 -27.25 -31.11
N THR A 905 -11.92 -26.22 -30.40
CA THR A 905 -11.82 -24.83 -30.88
C THR A 905 -10.36 -24.38 -31.06
N ILE A 906 -9.46 -24.68 -30.11
CA ILE A 906 -8.09 -24.15 -30.19
C ILE A 906 -7.15 -25.07 -30.96
N MET A 907 -7.12 -26.36 -30.61
CA MET A 907 -6.11 -27.26 -31.16
C MET A 907 -6.42 -27.66 -32.61
N ASP A 908 -7.70 -27.88 -32.95
CA ASP A 908 -8.06 -28.30 -34.31
C ASP A 908 -8.05 -27.12 -35.29
N GLU A 909 -8.41 -25.90 -34.87
CA GLU A 909 -8.27 -24.70 -35.71
C GLU A 909 -6.80 -24.43 -36.06
N LEU A 910 -5.89 -24.54 -35.08
CA LEU A 910 -4.45 -24.41 -35.31
C LEU A 910 -3.95 -25.49 -36.28
N LYS A 911 -4.30 -26.76 -36.05
CA LYS A 911 -3.95 -27.86 -36.97
C LYS A 911 -4.51 -27.65 -38.37
N ALA A 912 -5.77 -27.25 -38.49
CA ALA A 912 -6.41 -26.97 -39.78
C ALA A 912 -5.67 -25.85 -40.54
N ALA A 913 -5.26 -24.79 -39.84
CA ALA A 913 -4.49 -23.70 -40.45
C ALA A 913 -3.12 -24.19 -40.97
N HIS A 914 -2.43 -25.05 -40.23
CA HIS A 914 -1.15 -25.64 -40.64
C HIS A 914 -1.31 -26.59 -41.84
N VAL A 915 -2.29 -27.50 -41.80
CA VAL A 915 -2.61 -28.41 -42.91
C VAL A 915 -2.98 -27.64 -44.17
N LYS A 916 -3.78 -26.57 -44.04
CA LYS A 916 -4.15 -25.70 -45.17
C LYS A 916 -2.93 -25.04 -45.80
N LYS A 917 -1.98 -24.54 -45.00
CA LYS A 917 -0.70 -23.99 -45.50
C LYS A 917 0.11 -25.06 -46.24
N MET A 918 0.28 -26.25 -45.65
CA MET A 918 1.02 -27.34 -46.30
C MET A 918 0.38 -27.82 -47.60
N LYS A 919 -0.96 -28.02 -47.63
CA LYS A 919 -1.70 -28.40 -48.85
C LYS A 919 -1.56 -27.32 -49.94
N ALA A 920 -1.50 -26.03 -49.58
CA ALA A 920 -1.27 -24.96 -50.55
C ALA A 920 0.13 -25.04 -51.18
N TYR A 921 1.19 -25.24 -50.37
CA TYR A 921 2.56 -25.44 -50.85
C TYR A 921 2.69 -26.68 -51.73
N TRP A 922 2.09 -27.79 -51.32
CA TRP A 922 2.10 -29.04 -52.07
C TRP A 922 1.47 -28.92 -53.45
N ASN A 923 0.28 -28.28 -53.52
CA ASN A 923 -0.39 -28.01 -54.79
C ASN A 923 0.44 -27.07 -55.70
N GLN A 924 1.14 -26.10 -55.11
CA GLN A 924 2.05 -25.22 -55.84
C GLN A 924 3.22 -26.00 -56.44
N MET A 925 3.86 -26.88 -55.68
CA MET A 925 4.94 -27.76 -56.17
C MET A 925 4.46 -28.64 -57.32
N ASN A 926 3.28 -29.26 -57.19
CA ASN A 926 2.67 -30.08 -58.25
C ASN A 926 2.51 -29.28 -59.55
N LYS A 927 1.94 -28.07 -59.46
CA LYS A 927 1.74 -27.20 -60.62
C LYS A 927 3.06 -26.82 -61.30
N GLN A 928 4.12 -26.59 -60.53
CA GLN A 928 5.44 -26.22 -61.05
C GLN A 928 6.13 -27.38 -61.77
N LEU A 929 6.15 -28.56 -61.16
CA LEU A 929 6.74 -29.75 -61.75
C LEU A 929 6.00 -30.16 -63.03
N GLY A 930 4.66 -30.10 -63.04
CA GLY A 930 3.85 -30.39 -64.22
C GLY A 930 4.14 -29.45 -65.41
N ALA A 931 4.38 -28.16 -65.14
CA ALA A 931 4.78 -27.20 -66.17
C ALA A 931 6.16 -27.51 -66.78
N VAL A 932 7.12 -27.95 -65.96
CA VAL A 932 8.45 -28.37 -66.41
C VAL A 932 8.38 -29.66 -67.21
N ILE A 933 7.62 -30.66 -66.77
CA ILE A 933 7.45 -31.92 -67.49
C ILE A 933 6.78 -31.71 -68.85
N SER A 934 5.75 -30.86 -68.92
CA SER A 934 5.10 -30.48 -70.18
C SER A 934 6.07 -29.84 -71.17
N SER A 935 7.12 -29.14 -70.68
CA SER A 935 8.16 -28.55 -71.52
C SER A 935 9.10 -29.60 -72.11
N PHE A 936 9.40 -30.67 -71.36
CA PHE A 936 10.24 -31.78 -71.81
C PHE A 936 9.57 -32.71 -72.84
N GLU A 937 8.25 -32.62 -73.01
CA GLU A 937 7.50 -33.43 -73.98
C GLU A 937 7.46 -32.80 -75.39
N ASN A 938 7.80 -31.51 -75.53
CA ASN A 938 7.63 -30.71 -76.75
C ASN A 938 8.93 -30.50 -77.60
N LYS A 939 9.92 -31.42 -77.56
CA LYS A 939 11.27 -31.41 -78.21
C LYS A 939 12.35 -30.56 -77.50
N GLU A 940 13.62 -31.01 -77.57
CA GLU A 940 14.79 -30.45 -76.84
C GLU A 940 15.09 -28.96 -77.15
N GLU A 941 14.86 -28.50 -78.38
CA GLU A 941 15.06 -27.08 -78.77
C GLU A 941 14.15 -26.10 -78.00
N ASN A 942 13.02 -26.56 -77.46
CA ASN A 942 12.08 -25.72 -76.70
C ASN A 942 12.44 -25.59 -75.21
N VAL A 943 13.22 -26.52 -74.64
CA VAL A 943 13.56 -26.51 -73.20
C VAL A 943 14.50 -25.34 -72.87
N THR A 944 15.52 -25.11 -73.71
CA THR A 944 16.43 -23.97 -73.56
C THR A 944 15.71 -22.64 -73.74
N GLN A 945 14.81 -22.55 -74.73
CA GLN A 945 13.99 -21.35 -74.94
C GLN A 945 13.08 -21.06 -73.74
N HIS A 946 12.46 -22.08 -73.15
CA HIS A 946 11.63 -21.93 -71.96
C HIS A 946 12.42 -21.48 -70.71
N LEU A 947 13.66 -21.94 -70.56
CA LEU A 947 14.56 -21.48 -69.49
C LEU A 947 14.94 -20.00 -69.69
N GLU A 948 15.29 -19.60 -70.90
CA GLU A 948 15.60 -18.20 -71.25
C GLU A 948 14.38 -17.28 -71.03
N ASP A 949 13.19 -17.71 -71.45
CA ASP A 949 11.93 -16.99 -71.23
C ASP A 949 11.64 -16.85 -69.73
N ARG A 950 11.90 -17.89 -68.92
CA ARG A 950 11.73 -17.85 -67.46
C ARG A 950 12.72 -16.88 -66.80
N HIS A 951 13.99 -16.90 -67.19
CA HIS A 951 14.97 -15.93 -66.71
C HIS A 951 14.57 -14.50 -67.07
N ALA A 952 14.10 -14.26 -68.29
CA ALA A 952 13.63 -12.95 -68.72
C ALA A 952 12.42 -12.47 -67.90
N LEU A 953 11.46 -13.36 -67.61
CA LEU A 953 10.34 -13.07 -66.71
C LEU A 953 10.78 -12.78 -65.27
N ALA A 954 11.80 -13.51 -64.79
CA ALA A 954 12.40 -13.32 -63.46
C ALA A 954 13.11 -11.97 -63.35
N ASP A 955 13.90 -11.57 -64.36
CA ASP A 955 14.53 -10.25 -64.41
C ASP A 955 13.51 -9.10 -64.52
N GLN A 956 12.45 -9.30 -65.29
CA GLN A 956 11.33 -8.35 -65.35
C GLN A 956 10.66 -8.18 -63.99
N PHE A 957 10.40 -9.29 -63.27
CA PHE A 957 9.84 -9.21 -61.93
C PHE A 957 10.81 -8.57 -60.93
N LEU A 958 12.10 -8.88 -60.98
CA LEU A 958 13.12 -8.24 -60.16
C LEU A 958 13.12 -6.72 -60.34
N HIS A 959 12.99 -6.24 -61.59
CA HIS A 959 12.85 -4.80 -61.85
C HIS A 959 11.57 -4.24 -61.23
N ARG A 960 10.41 -4.91 -61.39
CA ARG A 960 9.13 -4.47 -60.80
C ARG A 960 9.14 -4.52 -59.27
N SER A 961 9.85 -5.47 -58.66
CA SER A 961 9.96 -5.61 -57.20
C SER A 961 10.56 -4.35 -56.53
N LYS A 962 11.38 -3.60 -57.27
CA LYS A 962 11.94 -2.32 -56.80
C LYS A 962 10.88 -1.25 -56.58
N GLU A 963 9.71 -1.36 -57.20
CA GLU A 963 8.55 -0.48 -57.01
C GLU A 963 7.77 -0.78 -55.72
N PHE A 964 8.06 -1.87 -55.01
CA PHE A 964 7.41 -2.17 -53.73
C PHE A 964 7.62 -1.01 -52.76
N ASP A 965 6.57 -0.50 -52.15
CA ASP A 965 6.67 0.62 -51.22
C ASP A 965 5.52 0.60 -50.22
N LEU A 966 5.86 0.72 -48.94
CA LEU A 966 4.89 0.75 -47.84
C LEU A 966 4.64 2.17 -47.32
N SER A 967 5.20 3.20 -47.95
CA SER A 967 5.01 4.60 -47.54
C SER A 967 3.54 5.01 -47.43
N PHE A 968 2.65 4.40 -48.23
CA PHE A 968 1.20 4.64 -48.20
C PHE A 968 0.53 4.22 -46.88
N LEU A 969 1.15 3.32 -46.10
CA LEU A 969 0.64 2.92 -44.78
C LEU A 969 0.87 4.00 -43.71
N SER A 970 1.85 4.88 -43.92
CA SER A 970 2.17 5.94 -42.95
C SER A 970 0.97 6.83 -42.61
N PRO A 971 0.24 7.44 -43.57
CA PRO A 971 -0.92 8.27 -43.24
C PRO A 971 -2.03 7.47 -42.54
N LEU A 972 -2.25 6.21 -42.90
CA LEU A 972 -3.27 5.34 -42.30
C LEU A 972 -2.96 5.00 -40.85
N LEU A 973 -1.72 4.63 -40.54
CA LEU A 973 -1.28 4.33 -39.17
C LEU A 973 -1.20 5.59 -38.29
N LYS A 974 -0.84 6.74 -38.89
CA LYS A 974 -0.88 8.03 -38.19
C LYS A 974 -2.30 8.45 -37.83
N GLU A 975 -3.25 8.27 -38.75
CA GLU A 975 -4.66 8.56 -38.47
C GLU A 975 -5.21 7.68 -37.34
N GLU A 976 -4.88 6.38 -37.35
CA GLU A 976 -5.25 5.46 -36.25
C GLU A 976 -4.65 5.93 -34.92
N LEU A 977 -3.35 6.22 -34.88
CA LEU A 977 -2.67 6.72 -33.68
C LEU A 977 -3.29 8.03 -33.17
N GLU A 978 -3.58 8.99 -34.06
CA GLU A 978 -4.23 10.25 -33.72
C GLU A 978 -5.59 10.02 -33.06
N GLN A 979 -6.42 9.17 -33.66
CA GLN A 979 -7.75 8.84 -33.14
C GLN A 979 -7.68 8.24 -31.73
N GLN A 980 -6.74 7.31 -31.50
CA GLN A 980 -6.59 6.67 -30.19
C GLN A 980 -6.06 7.64 -29.12
N CYS A 981 -5.07 8.47 -29.47
CA CYS A 981 -4.45 9.42 -28.53
C CYS A 981 -5.35 10.61 -28.19
N THR A 982 -6.20 11.06 -29.13
CA THR A 982 -7.05 12.26 -28.96
C THR A 982 -7.91 12.18 -27.70
N TYR A 983 -8.51 11.01 -27.45
CA TYR A 983 -9.43 10.78 -26.34
C TYR A 983 -8.76 10.20 -25.09
N LEU A 984 -7.46 9.87 -25.14
CA LEU A 984 -6.78 9.22 -24.02
C LEU A 984 -6.79 10.12 -22.78
N LYS A 985 -6.46 11.41 -22.92
CA LYS A 985 -6.52 12.38 -21.81
C LYS A 985 -7.92 12.51 -21.18
N ASP A 986 -8.97 12.46 -21.99
CA ASP A 986 -10.35 12.57 -21.52
C ASP A 986 -10.75 11.30 -20.76
N ARG A 987 -10.37 10.13 -21.27
CA ARG A 987 -10.57 8.85 -20.58
C ARG A 987 -9.81 8.79 -19.25
N THR A 988 -8.56 9.28 -19.20
CA THR A 988 -7.78 9.37 -17.95
C THR A 988 -8.46 10.28 -16.93
N ARG A 989 -9.07 11.39 -17.38
CA ARG A 989 -9.87 12.25 -16.52
C ARG A 989 -11.08 11.51 -15.95
N TYR A 990 -11.85 10.81 -16.78
CA TYR A 990 -13.04 10.09 -16.34
C TYR A 990 -12.72 8.98 -15.33
N ILE A 991 -11.67 8.18 -15.58
CA ILE A 991 -11.31 7.10 -14.66
C ILE A 991 -10.87 7.63 -13.28
N VAL A 992 -10.13 8.75 -13.25
CA VAL A 992 -9.77 9.41 -11.99
C VAL A 992 -10.99 10.00 -11.30
N GLN A 993 -11.92 10.60 -12.03
CA GLN A 993 -13.17 11.12 -11.45
C GLN A 993 -14.04 10.03 -10.84
N ASP A 994 -14.13 8.88 -11.50
CA ASP A 994 -14.89 7.74 -11.01
C ASP A 994 -14.27 7.16 -9.73
N TYR A 995 -12.93 7.08 -9.68
CA TYR A 995 -12.21 6.51 -8.55
C TYR A 995 -11.97 7.50 -7.38
N PHE A 996 -12.11 8.81 -7.63
CA PHE A 996 -11.78 9.86 -6.66
C PHE A 996 -12.45 9.66 -5.29
N SER A 997 -13.74 9.34 -5.28
CA SER A 997 -14.51 9.16 -4.05
C SER A 997 -14.12 7.92 -3.24
N GLN A 998 -13.38 6.98 -3.84
CA GLN A 998 -12.85 5.80 -3.14
C GLN A 998 -11.52 6.12 -2.46
N ALA A 999 -10.63 6.87 -3.11
CA ALA A 999 -9.36 7.28 -2.52
C ALA A 999 -9.53 8.42 -1.51
N VAL A 1000 -10.37 9.42 -1.82
CA VAL A 1000 -10.57 10.62 -1.00
C VAL A 1000 -11.95 10.58 -0.36
N ASN A 1001 -12.03 10.04 0.85
CA ASN A 1001 -13.26 10.00 1.64
C ASN A 1001 -12.99 10.14 3.15
N PRO A 1002 -14.03 10.40 3.97
CA PRO A 1002 -13.88 10.61 5.41
C PRO A 1002 -13.30 9.41 6.17
N THR A 1003 -13.36 8.21 5.60
CA THR A 1003 -12.84 6.99 6.25
C THR A 1003 -11.36 6.74 5.96
N VAL A 1004 -10.78 7.41 4.96
CA VAL A 1004 -9.35 7.39 4.65
C VAL A 1004 -8.61 8.53 5.38
N ILE A 1005 -9.24 9.70 5.46
CA ILE A 1005 -8.68 10.89 6.10
C ILE A 1005 -9.24 10.99 7.53
N THR A 1006 -8.67 10.18 8.42
CA THR A 1006 -9.18 9.94 9.80
C THR A 1006 -8.21 10.34 10.90
N ALA A 1007 -7.00 10.82 10.57
CA ALA A 1007 -6.01 11.10 11.59
C ALA A 1007 -6.46 12.21 12.56
N SER A 1008 -6.01 12.11 13.81
CA SER A 1008 -6.40 13.01 14.91
C SER A 1008 -5.81 14.43 14.82
N THR A 1009 -4.97 14.72 13.82
CA THR A 1009 -4.40 16.06 13.63
C THR A 1009 -4.49 16.49 12.17
N LYS A 1010 -4.74 17.78 11.93
CA LYS A 1010 -4.82 18.39 10.60
C LYS A 1010 -3.61 18.12 9.71
N ASN A 1011 -2.40 18.19 10.26
CA ASN A 1011 -1.18 17.90 9.49
C ASN A 1011 -1.15 16.42 9.04
N LYS A 1012 -1.53 15.49 9.90
CA LYS A 1012 -1.61 14.07 9.52
C LYS A 1012 -2.77 13.78 8.57
N GLN A 1013 -3.88 14.50 8.68
CA GLN A 1013 -4.98 14.41 7.72
C GLN A 1013 -4.56 14.93 6.34
N LYS A 1014 -3.77 16.02 6.28
CA LYS A 1014 -3.15 16.48 5.04
C LYS A 1014 -2.18 15.46 4.47
N ASP A 1015 -1.38 14.80 5.31
CA ASP A 1015 -0.50 13.72 4.86
C ASP A 1015 -1.29 12.52 4.30
N GLN A 1016 -2.41 12.15 4.94
CA GLN A 1016 -3.32 11.12 4.42
C GLN A 1016 -3.99 11.54 3.12
N LEU A 1017 -4.40 12.81 2.99
CA LEU A 1017 -4.92 13.35 1.73
C LEU A 1017 -3.85 13.31 0.63
N LYS A 1018 -2.61 13.71 0.91
CA LYS A 1018 -1.49 13.58 -0.03
C LYS A 1018 -1.30 12.12 -0.44
N GLY A 1019 -1.37 11.18 0.50
CA GLY A 1019 -1.33 9.75 0.20
C GLY A 1019 -2.47 9.29 -0.72
N ALA A 1020 -3.70 9.76 -0.50
CA ALA A 1020 -4.85 9.47 -1.36
C ALA A 1020 -4.74 10.10 -2.77
N LEU A 1021 -4.20 11.32 -2.86
CA LEU A 1021 -3.93 11.98 -4.13
C LEU A 1021 -2.80 11.29 -4.90
N GLN A 1022 -1.76 10.81 -4.20
CA GLN A 1022 -0.70 9.96 -4.78
C GLN A 1022 -1.26 8.66 -5.35
N GLU A 1023 -2.21 8.02 -4.66
CA GLU A 1023 -2.90 6.83 -5.17
C GLU A 1023 -3.64 7.12 -6.49
N LEU A 1024 -4.38 8.23 -6.56
CA LEU A 1024 -5.08 8.64 -7.79
C LEU A 1024 -4.12 9.01 -8.93
N GLU A 1025 -3.00 9.65 -8.59
CA GLU A 1025 -1.91 9.96 -9.53
C GLU A 1025 -1.28 8.67 -10.09
N GLY A 1026 -1.04 7.67 -9.23
CA GLY A 1026 -0.57 6.34 -9.60
C GLY A 1026 -1.56 5.57 -10.49
N LEU A 1027 -2.85 5.66 -10.19
CA LEU A 1027 -3.93 5.12 -11.04
C LEU A 1027 -3.89 5.73 -12.44
N ALA A 1028 -3.80 7.06 -12.55
CA ALA A 1028 -3.73 7.75 -13.83
C ALA A 1028 -2.48 7.36 -14.63
N ARG A 1029 -1.30 7.28 -13.97
CA ARG A 1029 -0.07 6.82 -14.63
C ARG A 1029 -0.22 5.41 -15.20
N THR A 1030 -0.72 4.50 -14.39
CA THR A 1030 -0.92 3.10 -14.74
C THR A 1030 -1.91 2.97 -15.90
N TYR A 1031 -3.01 3.72 -15.86
CA TYR A 1031 -4.02 3.74 -16.92
C TYR A 1031 -3.45 4.24 -18.26
N ILE A 1032 -2.69 5.34 -18.25
CA ILE A 1032 -2.05 5.87 -19.47
C ILE A 1032 -1.09 4.82 -20.05
N PHE A 1033 -0.22 4.25 -19.21
CA PHE A 1033 0.76 3.25 -19.65
C PHE A 1033 0.08 2.05 -20.33
N GLN A 1034 -0.99 1.53 -19.73
CA GLN A 1034 -1.77 0.41 -20.28
C GLN A 1034 -2.44 0.76 -21.62
N GLU A 1035 -2.95 1.98 -21.75
CA GLU A 1035 -3.54 2.44 -23.00
C GLU A 1035 -2.48 2.65 -24.09
N GLU A 1036 -1.27 3.11 -23.74
CA GLU A 1036 -0.12 3.18 -24.68
C GLU A 1036 0.27 1.79 -25.21
N GLU A 1037 0.32 0.76 -24.34
CA GLU A 1037 0.51 -0.65 -24.74
C GLU A 1037 -0.59 -1.11 -25.70
N THR A 1038 -1.84 -0.81 -25.35
CA THR A 1038 -3.00 -1.20 -26.17
C THR A 1038 -2.94 -0.53 -27.55
N ILE A 1039 -2.56 0.75 -27.62
CA ILE A 1039 -2.40 1.48 -28.88
C ILE A 1039 -1.32 0.84 -29.76
N ILE A 1040 -0.17 0.47 -29.19
CA ILE A 1040 0.91 -0.17 -29.95
C ILE A 1040 0.46 -1.53 -30.50
N ILE A 1041 -0.19 -2.36 -29.68
CA ILE A 1041 -0.72 -3.67 -30.13
C ILE A 1041 -1.68 -3.46 -31.31
N ARG A 1042 -2.57 -2.47 -31.22
CA ARG A 1042 -3.52 -2.15 -32.30
C ARG A 1042 -2.81 -1.71 -33.59
N LEU A 1043 -1.76 -0.90 -33.47
CA LEU A 1043 -0.95 -0.45 -34.62
C LEU A 1043 -0.16 -1.61 -35.26
N GLU A 1044 0.43 -2.49 -34.45
CA GLU A 1044 1.13 -3.68 -34.93
C GLU A 1044 0.18 -4.61 -35.69
N GLU A 1045 -0.98 -4.94 -35.14
CA GLU A 1045 -1.98 -5.80 -35.80
C GLU A 1045 -2.54 -5.17 -37.07
N ARG A 1046 -2.83 -3.86 -37.03
CA ARG A 1046 -3.25 -3.13 -38.23
C ARG A 1046 -2.17 -3.19 -39.31
N MET A 1047 -0.91 -2.98 -38.95
CA MET A 1047 0.20 -3.04 -39.90
C MET A 1047 0.41 -4.45 -40.46
N LYS A 1048 0.29 -5.51 -39.65
CA LYS A 1048 0.35 -6.92 -40.11
C LYS A 1048 -0.72 -7.21 -41.15
N LYS A 1049 -1.97 -6.85 -40.87
CA LYS A 1049 -3.10 -7.06 -41.78
C LYS A 1049 -2.90 -6.32 -43.10
N GLU A 1050 -2.49 -5.06 -43.02
CA GLU A 1050 -2.29 -4.19 -44.17
C GLU A 1050 -1.08 -4.62 -45.04
N PHE A 1051 0.04 -4.94 -44.40
CA PHE A 1051 1.22 -5.49 -45.06
C PHE A 1051 0.88 -6.80 -45.79
N SER A 1052 0.22 -7.73 -45.10
CA SER A 1052 -0.20 -9.03 -45.64
C SER A 1052 -1.12 -8.90 -46.85
N ARG A 1053 -2.05 -7.96 -46.80
CA ARG A 1053 -2.95 -7.67 -47.91
C ARG A 1053 -2.18 -7.09 -49.09
N TYR A 1054 -1.32 -6.10 -48.83
CA TYR A 1054 -0.58 -5.41 -49.87
C TYR A 1054 0.45 -6.30 -50.57
N ILE A 1055 1.22 -7.11 -49.82
CA ILE A 1055 2.20 -8.02 -50.42
C ILE A 1055 1.51 -9.08 -51.29
N ARG A 1056 0.39 -9.65 -50.83
CA ARG A 1056 -0.40 -10.60 -51.62
C ARG A 1056 -0.90 -9.97 -52.92
N ASP A 1057 -1.50 -8.79 -52.85
CA ASP A 1057 -1.95 -8.04 -54.03
C ASP A 1057 -0.80 -7.68 -54.97
N PHE A 1058 0.35 -7.28 -54.43
CA PHE A 1058 1.55 -6.95 -55.18
C PHE A 1058 2.06 -8.17 -55.95
N LEU A 1059 2.18 -9.32 -55.28
CA LEU A 1059 2.61 -10.57 -55.88
C LEU A 1059 1.60 -11.04 -56.93
N LEU A 1060 0.30 -11.07 -56.63
CA LEU A 1060 -0.75 -11.48 -57.57
C LEU A 1060 -0.76 -10.64 -58.87
N LYS A 1061 -0.53 -9.33 -58.78
CA LYS A 1061 -0.58 -8.43 -59.95
C LYS A 1061 0.72 -8.36 -60.74
N ARG A 1062 1.87 -8.55 -60.09
CA ARG A 1062 3.19 -8.27 -60.69
C ARG A 1062 4.06 -9.51 -60.89
N LYS A 1063 3.89 -10.57 -60.09
CA LYS A 1063 4.66 -11.81 -60.18
C LYS A 1063 4.10 -12.71 -61.29
N PRO A 1064 4.90 -13.12 -62.28
CA PRO A 1064 4.50 -14.16 -63.21
C PRO A 1064 4.12 -15.48 -62.49
N ASP A 1065 3.12 -16.18 -63.02
CA ASP A 1065 2.67 -17.47 -62.48
C ASP A 1065 3.76 -18.55 -62.52
N SER A 1066 4.72 -18.43 -63.44
CA SER A 1066 5.83 -19.36 -63.63
C SER A 1066 6.93 -19.25 -62.57
N ILE A 1067 6.98 -18.17 -61.78
CA ILE A 1067 8.01 -17.95 -60.75
C ILE A 1067 7.50 -18.44 -59.39
N SER A 1068 8.28 -19.28 -58.71
CA SER A 1068 8.05 -19.66 -57.31
C SER A 1068 8.80 -18.71 -56.39
N MET A 1069 8.18 -18.27 -55.30
CA MET A 1069 8.88 -17.58 -54.22
C MET A 1069 8.12 -17.72 -52.91
N LEU A 1070 8.85 -17.66 -51.80
CA LEU A 1070 8.28 -17.56 -50.48
C LEU A 1070 7.86 -16.12 -50.18
N GLU A 1071 6.69 -15.97 -49.55
CA GLU A 1071 6.28 -14.67 -49.02
C GLU A 1071 7.29 -14.18 -47.96
N PRO A 1072 7.53 -12.85 -47.86
CA PRO A 1072 8.39 -12.30 -46.83
C PRO A 1072 7.84 -12.60 -45.42
N PRO A 1073 8.71 -12.86 -44.43
CA PRO A 1073 8.30 -13.14 -43.07
C PRO A 1073 7.60 -11.92 -42.44
N GLN A 1074 6.54 -12.18 -41.66
CA GLN A 1074 5.69 -11.15 -41.07
C GLN A 1074 6.04 -10.85 -39.60
N ASN A 1075 7.31 -10.56 -39.33
CA ASN A 1075 7.77 -10.24 -37.98
C ASN A 1075 7.55 -8.75 -37.67
N ILE A 1076 6.29 -8.33 -37.62
CA ILE A 1076 5.92 -6.96 -37.28
C ILE A 1076 5.72 -6.84 -35.77
N GLN A 1077 6.77 -6.43 -35.07
CA GLN A 1077 6.78 -6.12 -33.65
C GLN A 1077 7.79 -4.99 -33.39
N PHE A 1078 7.35 -3.93 -32.74
CA PHE A 1078 8.18 -2.78 -32.42
C PHE A 1078 7.95 -2.20 -31.02
N ASN A 1079 7.12 -2.86 -30.20
CA ASN A 1079 6.86 -2.47 -28.81
C ASN A 1079 8.13 -2.16 -28.00
N ASP A 1080 9.11 -3.07 -28.05
CA ASP A 1080 10.35 -3.00 -27.26
C ASP A 1080 11.30 -1.88 -27.70
N LYS A 1081 10.96 -1.18 -28.79
CA LYS A 1081 11.71 -0.05 -29.34
C LYS A 1081 11.09 1.29 -29.00
N ILE A 1082 9.89 1.29 -28.40
CA ILE A 1082 9.20 2.48 -27.95
C ILE A 1082 9.39 2.58 -26.43
N GLU A 1083 10.14 3.59 -26.02
CA GLU A 1083 10.32 3.90 -24.60
C GLU A 1083 9.01 4.47 -24.05
N LYS A 1084 8.48 3.84 -23.00
CA LYS A 1084 7.23 4.26 -22.34
C LYS A 1084 7.57 4.71 -20.95
N ASN A 1085 7.48 6.01 -20.74
CA ASN A 1085 7.71 6.59 -19.43
C ASN A 1085 6.62 7.63 -19.15
N VAL A 1086 5.67 7.22 -18.33
CA VAL A 1086 4.56 8.08 -17.91
C VAL A 1086 5.02 8.89 -16.70
N ASP A 1087 5.87 9.89 -16.95
CA ASP A 1087 6.34 10.83 -15.92
C ASP A 1087 5.29 11.92 -15.68
N MET A 1088 4.28 11.55 -14.90
CA MET A 1088 3.23 12.46 -14.46
C MET A 1088 3.41 12.76 -12.98
N VAL A 1089 3.73 14.02 -12.67
CA VAL A 1089 3.84 14.55 -11.32
C VAL A 1089 2.85 15.70 -11.14
N LEU A 1090 2.03 15.60 -10.10
CA LEU A 1090 1.03 16.61 -9.72
C LEU A 1090 1.52 17.42 -8.51
N ASP A 1091 1.09 18.68 -8.41
CA ASP A 1091 1.45 19.55 -7.29
C ASP A 1091 0.63 19.19 -6.04
N GLN A 1092 1.16 18.21 -5.31
CA GLN A 1092 0.57 17.71 -4.06
C GLN A 1092 0.37 18.81 -3.02
N GLU A 1093 1.23 19.84 -2.98
CA GLU A 1093 1.07 20.96 -2.04
C GLU A 1093 -0.11 21.85 -2.43
N TYR A 1094 -0.23 22.20 -3.72
CA TYR A 1094 -1.39 22.92 -4.25
C TYR A 1094 -2.70 22.21 -3.93
N PHE A 1095 -2.82 20.91 -4.19
CA PHE A 1095 -4.04 20.16 -3.91
C PHE A 1095 -4.32 19.99 -2.41
N SER A 1096 -3.28 19.80 -1.59
CA SER A 1096 -3.43 19.74 -0.14
C SER A 1096 -3.86 21.08 0.49
N SER A 1097 -3.68 22.20 -0.22
CA SER A 1097 -4.13 23.52 0.23
C SER A 1097 -5.65 23.67 0.27
N PHE A 1098 -6.40 22.85 -0.50
CA PHE A 1098 -7.86 22.79 -0.46
C PHE A 1098 -8.39 22.20 0.86
N TYR A 1099 -7.53 21.53 1.62
CA TYR A 1099 -7.87 20.93 2.91
C TYR A 1099 -7.59 21.91 4.06
N HIS A 1100 -8.66 22.43 4.66
CA HIS A 1100 -8.56 23.32 5.82
C HIS A 1100 -8.99 22.63 7.12
N SER A 1101 -10.05 21.84 7.10
CA SER A 1101 -10.51 20.97 8.18
C SER A 1101 -11.42 19.87 7.59
N GLY A 1102 -11.59 18.75 8.29
CA GLY A 1102 -12.46 17.65 7.83
C GLY A 1102 -13.91 18.09 7.59
N LYS A 1103 -14.42 18.97 8.48
CA LYS A 1103 -15.77 19.55 8.39
C LYS A 1103 -15.95 20.37 7.12
N ASP A 1104 -15.08 21.34 6.86
CA ASP A 1104 -15.17 22.20 5.68
C ASP A 1104 -14.90 21.43 4.37
N PHE A 1105 -14.04 20.43 4.42
CA PHE A 1105 -13.65 19.66 3.26
C PHE A 1105 -14.77 18.73 2.76
N PHE A 1106 -15.34 17.91 3.65
CA PHE A 1106 -16.36 16.92 3.27
C PHE A 1106 -17.79 17.46 3.35
N GLU A 1107 -18.12 18.29 4.36
CA GLU A 1107 -19.51 18.73 4.58
C GLU A 1107 -19.90 19.94 3.73
N ASN A 1108 -18.99 20.91 3.51
CA ASN A 1108 -19.23 22.08 2.64
C ASN A 1108 -18.95 21.81 1.15
N LYS A 1109 -18.82 20.54 0.74
CA LYS A 1109 -18.58 20.12 -0.65
C LYS A 1109 -17.30 20.68 -1.29
N LYS A 1110 -16.30 21.17 -0.52
CA LYS A 1110 -14.99 21.55 -1.07
C LYS A 1110 -14.24 20.37 -1.68
N VAL A 1111 -14.52 19.16 -1.21
CA VAL A 1111 -14.05 17.91 -1.84
C VAL A 1111 -14.44 17.82 -3.32
N GLN A 1112 -15.59 18.37 -3.72
CA GLN A 1112 -16.01 18.39 -5.13
C GLN A 1112 -15.18 19.37 -5.96
N THR A 1113 -14.83 20.52 -5.39
CA THR A 1113 -13.93 21.48 -6.03
C THR A 1113 -12.52 20.89 -6.19
N LEU A 1114 -12.03 20.17 -5.17
CA LEU A 1114 -10.76 19.43 -5.29
C LEU A 1114 -10.86 18.36 -6.37
N LYS A 1115 -11.95 17.57 -6.40
CA LYS A 1115 -12.17 16.53 -7.40
C LYS A 1115 -12.08 17.08 -8.82
N GLU A 1116 -12.75 18.20 -9.09
CA GLU A 1116 -12.72 18.86 -10.40
C GLU A 1116 -11.33 19.42 -10.72
N ALA A 1117 -10.73 20.17 -9.80
CA ALA A 1117 -9.39 20.74 -10.00
C ALA A 1117 -8.32 19.66 -10.23
N PHE A 1118 -8.37 18.56 -9.47
CA PHE A 1118 -7.44 17.44 -9.61
C PHE A 1118 -7.64 16.71 -10.94
N ALA A 1119 -8.89 16.42 -11.31
CA ALA A 1119 -9.21 15.75 -12.56
C ALA A 1119 -8.81 16.58 -13.80
N ASP A 1120 -9.02 17.89 -13.74
CA ASP A 1120 -8.63 18.80 -14.83
C ASP A 1120 -7.10 18.91 -14.94
N ASP A 1121 -6.37 18.90 -13.83
CA ASP A 1121 -4.90 18.89 -13.86
C ASP A 1121 -4.35 17.56 -14.36
N VAL A 1122 -4.96 16.43 -13.99
CA VAL A 1122 -4.68 15.11 -14.56
C VAL A 1122 -4.90 15.12 -16.07
N GLN A 1123 -6.01 15.68 -16.57
CA GLN A 1123 -6.27 15.75 -18.01
C GLN A 1123 -5.19 16.55 -18.75
N ARG A 1124 -4.81 17.70 -18.20
CA ARG A 1124 -3.75 18.55 -18.75
C ARG A 1124 -2.41 17.81 -18.77
N LYS A 1125 -2.02 17.20 -17.65
CA LYS A 1125 -0.78 16.43 -17.52
C LYS A 1125 -0.76 15.18 -18.40
N ALA A 1126 -1.88 14.47 -18.52
CA ALA A 1126 -2.02 13.37 -19.46
C ALA A 1126 -1.76 13.84 -20.90
N GLY A 1127 -2.26 15.01 -21.29
CA GLY A 1127 -1.94 15.62 -22.59
C GLY A 1127 -0.44 15.90 -22.78
N GLU A 1128 0.24 16.36 -21.73
CA GLU A 1128 1.70 16.59 -21.75
C GLU A 1128 2.52 15.31 -21.92
N VAL A 1129 2.00 14.16 -21.48
CA VAL A 1129 2.67 12.85 -21.60
C VAL A 1129 2.33 12.15 -22.91
N VAL A 1130 1.06 12.21 -23.34
CA VAL A 1130 0.58 11.52 -24.54
C VAL A 1130 1.14 12.12 -25.84
N GLU A 1131 1.39 13.43 -25.88
CA GLU A 1131 1.90 14.08 -27.10
C GLU A 1131 3.35 13.67 -27.46
N PRO A 1132 4.31 13.61 -26.50
CA PRO A 1132 5.61 13.00 -26.73
C PRO A 1132 5.54 11.54 -27.20
N PHE A 1133 4.71 10.71 -26.55
CA PHE A 1133 4.50 9.31 -26.94
C PHE A 1133 4.03 9.21 -28.38
N LYS A 1134 2.98 9.94 -28.74
CA LYS A 1134 2.45 10.01 -30.11
C LYS A 1134 3.53 10.42 -31.09
N THR A 1135 4.26 11.51 -30.81
CA THR A 1135 5.33 12.01 -31.68
C THR A 1135 6.42 10.96 -31.88
N GLN A 1136 6.84 10.28 -30.82
CA GLN A 1136 7.85 9.22 -30.85
C GLN A 1136 7.38 8.05 -31.72
N VAL A 1137 6.14 7.57 -31.51
CA VAL A 1137 5.55 6.48 -32.30
C VAL A 1137 5.47 6.87 -33.78
N GLU A 1138 5.02 8.09 -34.10
CA GLU A 1138 4.94 8.56 -35.49
C GLU A 1138 6.29 8.56 -36.21
N HIS A 1139 7.34 9.05 -35.55
CA HIS A 1139 8.69 9.07 -36.11
C HIS A 1139 9.22 7.65 -36.30
N TYR A 1140 9.00 6.81 -35.30
CA TYR A 1140 9.42 5.42 -35.32
C TYR A 1140 8.74 4.65 -36.46
N LEU A 1141 7.41 4.78 -36.62
CA LEU A 1141 6.62 4.14 -37.68
C LEU A 1141 7.17 4.44 -39.08
N ILE A 1142 7.58 5.68 -39.35
CA ILE A 1142 8.16 6.04 -40.66
C ILE A 1142 9.47 5.27 -40.89
N SER A 1143 10.37 5.28 -39.90
CA SER A 1143 11.65 4.57 -40.01
C SER A 1143 11.46 3.06 -40.14
N TYR A 1144 10.50 2.50 -39.40
CA TYR A 1144 10.16 1.09 -39.40
C TYR A 1144 9.59 0.65 -40.75
N LEU A 1145 8.67 1.43 -41.34
CA LEU A 1145 8.12 1.15 -42.67
C LEU A 1145 9.19 1.22 -43.78
N GLN A 1146 10.17 2.11 -43.66
CA GLN A 1146 11.30 2.19 -44.58
C GLN A 1146 12.20 0.95 -44.47
N GLU A 1147 12.50 0.52 -43.24
CA GLU A 1147 13.28 -0.70 -42.98
C GLU A 1147 12.55 -1.94 -43.48
N LEU A 1148 11.24 -2.06 -43.21
CA LEU A 1148 10.38 -3.15 -43.68
C LEU A 1148 10.28 -3.16 -45.21
N THR A 1149 10.19 -1.99 -45.85
CA THR A 1149 10.21 -1.89 -47.32
C THR A 1149 11.54 -2.38 -47.89
N LYS A 1150 12.66 -1.97 -47.28
CA LYS A 1150 14.00 -2.36 -47.71
C LYS A 1150 14.23 -3.86 -47.54
N SER A 1151 13.91 -4.41 -46.37
CA SER A 1151 14.05 -5.85 -46.08
C SER A 1151 13.17 -6.68 -47.02
N THR A 1152 11.94 -6.24 -47.29
CA THR A 1152 11.04 -6.91 -48.24
C THR A 1152 11.60 -6.90 -49.66
N LYS A 1153 12.16 -5.77 -50.14
CA LYS A 1153 12.82 -5.71 -51.45
C LYS A 1153 14.01 -6.66 -51.55
N VAL A 1154 14.83 -6.73 -50.49
CA VAL A 1154 15.97 -7.65 -50.42
C VAL A 1154 15.49 -9.10 -50.44
N HIS A 1155 14.44 -9.43 -49.67
CA HIS A 1155 13.81 -10.75 -49.69
C HIS A 1155 13.32 -11.13 -51.08
N LEU A 1156 12.52 -10.28 -51.73
CA LEU A 1156 12.03 -10.52 -53.09
C LEU A 1156 13.16 -10.69 -54.12
N ALA A 1157 14.24 -9.91 -54.01
CA ALA A 1157 15.39 -10.04 -54.89
C ALA A 1157 16.13 -11.37 -54.70
N ASN A 1158 16.34 -11.78 -53.45
CA ASN A 1158 16.95 -13.06 -53.12
C ASN A 1158 16.11 -14.24 -53.65
N GLU A 1159 14.79 -14.18 -53.48
CA GLU A 1159 13.88 -15.21 -53.99
C GLU A 1159 13.88 -15.32 -55.52
N VAL A 1160 14.08 -14.20 -56.25
CA VAL A 1160 14.24 -14.25 -57.70
C VAL A 1160 15.52 -14.97 -58.11
N GLU A 1161 16.66 -14.68 -57.46
CA GLU A 1161 17.93 -15.34 -57.78
C GLU A 1161 17.88 -16.84 -57.44
N LYS A 1162 17.20 -17.21 -56.34
CA LYS A 1162 16.91 -18.60 -56.00
C LYS A 1162 16.04 -19.28 -57.05
N ASP A 1163 14.97 -18.64 -57.54
CA ASP A 1163 14.12 -19.20 -58.60
C ASP A 1163 14.90 -19.44 -59.89
N LYS A 1164 15.81 -18.53 -60.28
CA LYS A 1164 16.70 -18.73 -61.44
C LYS A 1164 17.64 -19.92 -61.25
N ALA A 1165 18.30 -20.03 -60.09
CA ALA A 1165 19.17 -21.16 -59.78
C ALA A 1165 18.39 -22.49 -59.86
N LYS A 1166 17.17 -22.51 -59.32
CA LYS A 1166 16.26 -23.64 -59.39
C LYS A 1166 15.81 -23.95 -60.82
N ALA A 1167 15.47 -22.94 -61.61
CA ALA A 1167 15.09 -23.10 -63.02
C ALA A 1167 16.22 -23.74 -63.84
N ASN A 1168 17.47 -23.30 -63.65
CA ASN A 1168 18.63 -23.91 -64.31
C ASN A 1168 18.74 -25.42 -64.00
N TRP A 1169 18.42 -25.81 -62.76
CA TRP A 1169 18.40 -27.22 -62.37
C TRP A 1169 17.20 -27.98 -62.96
N MET A 1170 15.99 -27.41 -62.87
CA MET A 1170 14.75 -28.05 -63.31
C MET A 1170 14.67 -28.24 -64.83
N PHE A 1171 15.28 -27.37 -65.63
CA PHE A 1171 15.27 -27.46 -67.09
C PHE A 1171 16.51 -28.19 -67.65
N ASP A 1172 17.37 -28.78 -66.80
CA ASP A 1172 18.44 -29.68 -67.24
C ASP A 1172 17.84 -31.01 -67.73
N ILE A 1173 18.03 -31.33 -69.00
CA ILE A 1173 17.50 -32.54 -69.65
C ILE A 1173 17.99 -33.81 -68.93
N SER A 1174 19.20 -33.80 -68.38
CA SER A 1174 19.74 -34.95 -67.63
C SER A 1174 18.97 -35.26 -66.35
N LYS A 1175 18.17 -34.29 -65.86
CA LYS A 1175 17.36 -34.37 -64.63
C LYS A 1175 15.90 -34.72 -64.88
N LYS A 1176 15.49 -34.90 -66.13
CA LYS A 1176 14.09 -35.19 -66.52
C LYS A 1176 13.47 -36.36 -65.75
N GLU A 1177 14.18 -37.49 -65.64
CA GLU A 1177 13.65 -38.68 -64.95
C GLU A 1177 13.54 -38.45 -63.43
N GLU A 1178 14.51 -37.75 -62.82
CA GLU A 1178 14.48 -37.38 -61.39
C GLU A 1178 13.28 -36.47 -61.08
N ILE A 1179 12.98 -35.51 -61.97
CA ILE A 1179 11.86 -34.57 -61.84
C ILE A 1179 10.51 -35.28 -62.05
N LYS A 1180 10.45 -36.19 -63.01
CA LYS A 1180 9.24 -36.95 -63.32
C LYS A 1180 8.85 -37.88 -62.18
N GLU A 1181 9.82 -38.54 -61.55
CA GLU A 1181 9.59 -39.40 -60.39
C GLU A 1181 8.96 -38.64 -59.22
N GLU A 1182 9.50 -37.47 -58.86
CA GLU A 1182 8.94 -36.63 -57.79
C GLU A 1182 7.55 -36.06 -58.15
N TYR A 1183 7.32 -35.69 -59.42
CA TYR A 1183 6.01 -35.25 -59.89
C TYR A 1183 4.95 -36.35 -59.82
N ASP A 1184 5.27 -37.54 -60.33
CA ASP A 1184 4.35 -38.68 -60.33
C ASP A 1184 3.98 -39.07 -58.89
N TYR A 1185 4.94 -38.98 -57.94
CA TYR A 1185 4.69 -39.18 -56.52
C TYR A 1185 3.73 -38.13 -55.95
N ILE A 1186 4.00 -36.84 -56.20
CA ILE A 1186 3.17 -35.72 -55.72
C ILE A 1186 1.75 -35.83 -56.29
N GLN A 1187 1.63 -36.19 -57.57
CA GLN A 1187 0.35 -36.32 -58.26
C GLN A 1187 -0.45 -37.54 -57.77
N ALA A 1188 0.19 -38.66 -57.45
CA ALA A 1188 -0.47 -39.85 -56.91
C ALA A 1188 -0.94 -39.66 -55.45
N SER A 1189 -0.40 -38.66 -54.74
CA SER A 1189 -0.69 -38.36 -53.34
C SER A 1189 -1.69 -37.21 -53.15
N LEU A 1190 -2.16 -36.59 -54.24
CA LEU A 1190 -3.20 -35.57 -54.30
C LEU A 1190 -4.55 -36.19 -54.66
#